data_AF-A0A8B7DKM7-F1
#
_entry.id   AF-A0A8B7DKM7-F1
#
_cell.length_a   1.000
_cell.length_b   1.000
_cell.length_c   1.000
_cell.angle_alpha   90.00
_cell.angle_beta   90.00
_cell.angle_gamma   90.00
#
_symmetry.space_group_name_H-M   'P 1'
#
loop_
_entity.id
_entity.type
_entity.pdbx_description
1 polymer ?
#
loop_
_entity_poly.entity_id
_entity_poly.type
_entity_poly.pdbx_seq_one_letter_code
_entity_poly.pdbx_strand_id
1 'polypeptide(L)'
;KEILLLFGYFVFAQAKDFINHANQVLLNQGTILGELDVLKKEYSVSFNIFPKSYTNGWKSVLHLTQGKDFGDYGDRIPGVWFNEDSSGKLVIYTALRGYNDFNVKTDPLPLNQWTNVKIGQRMRDNTYWFYVYLNGVMNHIIENIDARDFKNVKVYASDPWYAAQNGLISNILIVNGNVENIVGIIPSELEKGKLIAEIPKFSKEYLISFNVYPSTFVTGQHSVIHFSIGSDLGHYGDRVPGIWFNADGKGGLYVSAPINGNFDNFFITNPFELNQWSNVEVSQILRNSVYVYTIKINDEIVFSEINNQVQSFDNVKVYAADPWYDVQNGLIKNFFVVNGFTNDGLQTVIVLPKENIIHNNQLHLNESTFIGSLYVLKKEFTVSFNVFPKVYIDARKDVISLRMNEISVYYNKILNVRFLWSGKLVIVAQLSNKKFESVITPTLPLNQWSNVKICQTMRENKYWFSVYLNGVNVKDIENTFAREYKNIMVYASDSEYLAENVLISNILTINGNADTFVGSIPIELVKGKLIAEIPKLDKKFWVSFDVYPREFVVGWHSVIHFTIGSNSAHYGDRVPGIWFNADGKGGLHVSAPINGNLNRFFNTNPIGLNQWSNIEVSQVLRNSEYVYTIRINKEIVFSEINNQVQSFDNVKVYAADPWHDVQNGLIKEFFVVNGITNDGLQSDNVSPRGKA
;
A
#
# COMPACT_ATOMS: atom_id res chain seq x y z
N LYS A 1 -34.39 -27.37 -42.58
CA LYS A 1 -34.11 -28.47 -41.65
C LYS A 1 -33.34 -27.87 -40.49
N GLU A 2 -34.03 -27.40 -39.46
CA GLU A 2 -33.46 -27.16 -38.13
C GLU A 2 -34.65 -26.87 -37.22
N ILE A 3 -34.78 -27.72 -36.20
CA ILE A 3 -35.86 -27.72 -35.22
C ILE A 3 -35.37 -26.89 -34.04
N LEU A 4 -36.15 -25.87 -33.69
CA LEU A 4 -36.09 -25.16 -32.42
C LEU A 4 -36.16 -26.18 -31.26
N LEU A 5 -35.13 -26.21 -30.42
CA LEU A 5 -35.20 -26.81 -29.08
C LEU A 5 -34.92 -25.70 -28.06
N LEU A 6 -36.00 -25.14 -27.54
CA LEU A 6 -36.02 -24.39 -26.29
C LEU A 6 -35.73 -25.36 -25.14
N PHE A 7 -34.54 -25.27 -24.56
CA PHE A 7 -34.31 -25.74 -23.19
C PHE A 7 -34.19 -24.52 -22.28
N GLY A 8 -35.14 -24.41 -21.36
CA GLY A 8 -35.20 -23.37 -20.35
C GLY A 8 -33.99 -23.43 -19.42
N TYR A 9 -33.36 -22.27 -19.23
CA TYR A 9 -32.39 -22.02 -18.18
C TYR A 9 -33.11 -22.05 -16.81
N PHE A 10 -33.20 -23.23 -16.20
CA PHE A 10 -33.16 -23.32 -14.74
C PHE A 10 -31.69 -23.46 -14.36
N VAL A 11 -31.03 -22.32 -14.11
CA VAL A 11 -29.73 -22.31 -13.43
C VAL A 11 -30.01 -22.64 -11.97
N PHE A 12 -29.91 -23.92 -11.61
CA PHE A 12 -29.56 -24.23 -10.22
C PHE A 12 -28.23 -23.53 -9.96
N ALA A 13 -28.21 -22.57 -9.04
CA ALA A 13 -26.98 -21.90 -8.63
C ALA A 13 -26.01 -22.98 -8.15
N GLN A 14 -25.01 -23.31 -8.97
CA GLN A 14 -23.98 -24.24 -8.58
C GLN A 14 -23.27 -23.63 -7.37
N ALA A 15 -23.24 -24.38 -6.27
CA ALA A 15 -22.53 -23.98 -5.08
C ALA A 15 -21.05 -23.70 -5.42
N LYS A 16 -20.51 -22.65 -4.82
CA LYS A 16 -19.20 -22.08 -5.14
C LYS A 16 -18.19 -22.42 -4.04
N ASP A 17 -16.93 -22.54 -4.43
CA ASP A 17 -15.80 -22.71 -3.50
C ASP A 17 -15.49 -21.41 -2.72
N PHE A 18 -15.80 -20.28 -3.34
CA PHE A 18 -15.66 -18.92 -2.82
C PHE A 18 -16.65 -17.97 -3.52
N ILE A 19 -16.84 -16.78 -2.97
CA ILE A 19 -17.54 -15.67 -3.63
C ILE A 19 -16.57 -14.53 -3.81
N ASN A 20 -16.38 -14.08 -5.05
CA ASN A 20 -15.64 -12.88 -5.40
C ASN A 20 -16.53 -12.06 -6.34
N HIS A 21 -16.90 -10.86 -5.92
CA HIS A 21 -17.70 -9.90 -6.69
C HIS A 21 -17.07 -8.52 -6.57
N ALA A 22 -16.31 -8.11 -7.59
CA ALA A 22 -15.59 -6.83 -7.59
C ALA A 22 -16.55 -5.63 -7.76
N ASN A 23 -17.65 -5.84 -8.49
CA ASN A 23 -18.57 -4.79 -8.93
C ASN A 23 -19.38 -4.14 -7.79
N GLN A 24 -19.83 -2.90 -8.03
CA GLN A 24 -20.71 -2.20 -7.10
C GLN A 24 -22.15 -2.70 -7.27
N VAL A 25 -22.81 -2.99 -6.15
CA VAL A 25 -24.18 -3.48 -6.09
C VAL A 25 -24.98 -2.55 -5.19
N LEU A 26 -26.16 -2.16 -5.66
CA LEU A 26 -27.15 -1.50 -4.80
C LEU A 26 -27.71 -2.53 -3.82
N LEU A 27 -27.71 -2.20 -2.53
CA LEU A 27 -28.33 -3.08 -1.53
C LEU A 27 -29.84 -3.09 -1.72
N ASN A 28 -30.37 -4.24 -2.14
CA ASN A 28 -31.79 -4.51 -2.25
C ASN A 28 -32.14 -5.73 -1.40
N GLN A 29 -33.26 -5.67 -0.69
CA GLN A 29 -33.68 -6.74 0.22
C GLN A 29 -33.79 -8.08 -0.51
N GLY A 30 -33.19 -9.13 0.05
CA GLY A 30 -33.20 -10.48 -0.50
C GLY A 30 -32.26 -10.73 -1.68
N THR A 31 -31.30 -9.84 -1.98
CA THR A 31 -30.36 -10.04 -3.08
C THR A 31 -29.39 -11.17 -2.75
N ILE A 32 -29.49 -12.31 -3.44
CA ILE A 32 -28.57 -13.44 -3.27
C ILE A 32 -27.33 -13.29 -4.16
N LEU A 33 -26.14 -13.45 -3.58
CA LEU A 33 -24.85 -13.40 -4.27
C LEU A 33 -24.36 -14.78 -4.73
N GLY A 34 -24.83 -15.83 -4.05
CA GLY A 34 -24.48 -17.21 -4.31
C GLY A 34 -24.66 -18.11 -3.08
N GLU A 35 -24.24 -19.36 -3.23
CA GLU A 35 -24.20 -20.37 -2.18
C GLU A 35 -22.79 -20.97 -2.14
N LEU A 36 -22.28 -21.23 -0.93
CA LEU A 36 -21.02 -21.93 -0.70
C LEU A 36 -21.31 -23.35 -0.23
N ASP A 37 -20.62 -24.35 -0.80
CA ASP A 37 -20.75 -25.74 -0.35
C ASP A 37 -20.35 -25.89 1.12
N VAL A 38 -19.24 -25.23 1.49
CA VAL A 38 -18.75 -25.19 2.85
C VAL A 38 -18.08 -23.85 3.14
N LEU A 39 -18.46 -23.22 4.25
CA LEU A 39 -17.67 -22.19 4.93
C LEU A 39 -16.93 -22.88 6.07
N LYS A 40 -15.62 -23.07 5.91
CA LYS A 40 -14.77 -23.75 6.89
C LYS A 40 -14.58 -22.88 8.13
N LYS A 41 -14.15 -23.50 9.22
CA LYS A 41 -13.73 -22.82 10.45
C LYS A 41 -12.57 -21.82 10.30
N GLU A 42 -11.84 -21.86 9.20
CA GLU A 42 -10.95 -20.75 8.81
C GLU A 42 -11.51 -20.10 7.55
N TYR A 43 -11.88 -18.83 7.66
CA TYR A 43 -12.51 -18.09 6.58
C TYR A 43 -12.24 -16.59 6.69
N SER A 44 -12.40 -15.90 5.56
CA SER A 44 -12.38 -14.44 5.50
C SER A 44 -13.55 -13.94 4.66
N VAL A 45 -14.25 -12.94 5.21
CA VAL A 45 -15.32 -12.16 4.56
C VAL A 45 -14.84 -10.72 4.50
N SER A 46 -14.75 -10.13 3.31
CA SER A 46 -14.37 -8.74 3.12
C SER A 46 -15.33 -8.07 2.13
N PHE A 47 -15.67 -6.81 2.37
CA PHE A 47 -16.46 -6.00 1.45
C PHE A 47 -16.27 -4.51 1.75
N ASN A 48 -16.61 -3.65 0.78
CA ASN A 48 -16.70 -2.21 0.96
C ASN A 48 -18.18 -1.80 1.02
N ILE A 49 -18.55 -0.91 1.96
CA ILE A 49 -19.91 -0.39 2.14
C ILE A 49 -19.91 1.14 2.01
N PHE A 50 -20.89 1.69 1.30
CA PHE A 50 -21.14 3.13 1.13
C PHE A 50 -22.56 3.46 1.61
N PRO A 51 -22.74 3.83 2.89
CA PRO A 51 -24.06 4.15 3.43
C PRO A 51 -24.49 5.58 3.01
N LYS A 52 -25.72 5.73 2.52
CA LYS A 52 -26.27 7.04 2.08
C LYS A 52 -27.14 7.73 3.13
N SER A 53 -27.73 6.96 4.05
CA SER A 53 -28.54 7.50 5.15
C SER A 53 -28.65 6.50 6.30
N TYR A 54 -28.80 6.98 7.54
CA TYR A 54 -29.19 6.14 8.67
C TYR A 54 -30.65 6.41 9.05
N THR A 55 -31.39 5.34 9.32
CA THR A 55 -32.82 5.38 9.66
C THR A 55 -33.12 4.33 10.70
N ASN A 56 -34.13 4.57 11.54
CA ASN A 56 -34.48 3.67 12.63
C ASN A 56 -34.86 2.26 12.13
N GLY A 57 -34.61 1.27 12.99
CA GLY A 57 -34.77 -0.15 12.71
C GLY A 57 -33.55 -0.77 12.05
N TRP A 58 -33.37 -2.09 12.24
CA TRP A 58 -32.26 -2.85 11.67
C TRP A 58 -32.22 -2.75 10.14
N LYS A 59 -31.04 -2.47 9.58
CA LYS A 59 -30.83 -2.39 8.12
C LYS A 59 -29.78 -3.36 7.65
N SER A 60 -30.18 -4.32 6.83
CA SER A 60 -29.32 -5.41 6.39
C SER A 60 -28.28 -4.98 5.36
N VAL A 61 -27.08 -5.54 5.48
CA VAL A 61 -25.93 -5.28 4.59
C VAL A 61 -25.43 -6.57 3.96
N LEU A 62 -25.08 -7.57 4.77
CA LEU A 62 -24.56 -8.85 4.30
C LEU A 62 -25.01 -9.97 5.24
N HIS A 63 -25.46 -11.10 4.73
CA HIS A 63 -25.85 -12.23 5.58
C HIS A 63 -25.43 -13.56 4.97
N LEU A 64 -24.55 -14.27 5.68
CA LEU A 64 -24.21 -15.67 5.43
C LEU A 64 -25.03 -16.55 6.38
N THR A 65 -25.76 -17.52 5.84
CA THR A 65 -26.73 -18.33 6.59
C THR A 65 -26.89 -19.73 6.03
N GLN A 66 -27.20 -20.71 6.87
CA GLN A 66 -27.64 -22.06 6.46
C GLN A 66 -29.14 -22.15 6.10
N GLY A 67 -29.86 -21.02 6.11
CA GLY A 67 -31.20 -20.91 5.50
C GLY A 67 -32.24 -20.14 6.31
N LYS A 68 -31.99 -19.82 7.58
CA LYS A 68 -32.89 -19.02 8.41
C LYS A 68 -32.23 -17.70 8.84
N ASP A 69 -33.05 -16.79 9.35
CA ASP A 69 -32.55 -15.54 9.93
C ASP A 69 -31.80 -15.78 11.25
N PHE A 70 -32.44 -16.49 12.18
CA PHE A 70 -31.95 -16.73 13.54
C PHE A 70 -32.59 -17.99 14.13
N GLY A 71 -31.94 -18.56 15.16
CA GLY A 71 -32.47 -19.65 15.99
C GLY A 71 -31.49 -20.81 16.15
N ASP A 72 -30.80 -21.20 15.09
CA ASP A 72 -29.85 -22.30 15.08
C ASP A 72 -28.40 -21.82 14.95
N TYR A 73 -27.46 -22.61 15.49
CA TYR A 73 -26.03 -22.34 15.35
C TYR A 73 -25.60 -22.55 13.88
N GLY A 74 -25.48 -21.46 13.14
CA GLY A 74 -25.25 -21.47 11.68
C GLY A 74 -26.16 -20.53 10.89
N ASP A 75 -27.21 -19.99 11.52
CA ASP A 75 -28.13 -19.07 10.86
C ASP A 75 -27.50 -17.69 10.59
N ARG A 76 -26.48 -17.29 11.36
CA ARG A 76 -25.74 -16.03 11.17
C ARG A 76 -24.24 -16.31 11.21
N ILE A 77 -23.55 -16.34 10.06
CA ILE A 77 -22.14 -16.80 9.95
C ILE A 77 -21.28 -16.05 8.92
N PRO A 78 -21.01 -14.74 9.07
CA PRO A 78 -21.69 -13.78 9.92
C PRO A 78 -22.90 -13.14 9.20
N GLY A 79 -23.77 -12.49 9.97
CA GLY A 79 -24.72 -11.50 9.47
C GLY A 79 -24.33 -10.09 9.92
N VAL A 80 -24.58 -9.08 9.08
CA VAL A 80 -24.15 -7.70 9.27
C VAL A 80 -25.31 -6.75 8.99
N TRP A 81 -25.63 -5.92 9.98
CA TRP A 81 -26.68 -4.89 9.90
C TRP A 81 -26.16 -3.55 10.40
N PHE A 82 -26.75 -2.43 9.96
CA PHE A 82 -26.70 -1.19 10.73
C PHE A 82 -27.67 -1.26 11.90
N ASN A 83 -27.24 -0.71 13.04
CA ASN A 83 -27.98 -0.72 14.29
C ASN A 83 -29.31 0.05 14.18
N GLU A 84 -30.29 -0.36 14.99
CA GLU A 84 -31.66 0.17 14.93
C GLU A 84 -31.81 1.63 15.38
N ASP A 85 -30.80 2.18 16.05
CA ASP A 85 -30.79 3.49 16.70
C ASP A 85 -30.35 4.64 15.77
N SER A 86 -30.16 4.36 14.47
CA SER A 86 -29.63 5.31 13.49
C SER A 86 -28.22 5.85 13.81
N SER A 87 -27.47 5.21 14.72
CA SER A 87 -26.13 5.67 15.11
C SER A 87 -25.08 5.51 14.02
N GLY A 88 -25.36 4.77 12.95
CA GLY A 88 -24.40 4.44 11.90
C GLY A 88 -23.43 3.31 12.27
N LYS A 89 -23.59 2.68 13.44
CA LYS A 89 -22.79 1.53 13.84
C LYS A 89 -23.23 0.26 13.12
N LEU A 90 -22.28 -0.59 12.73
CA LEU A 90 -22.59 -1.95 12.33
C LEU A 90 -22.75 -2.82 13.58
N VAL A 91 -23.67 -3.78 13.49
CA VAL A 91 -23.79 -4.91 14.42
C VAL A 91 -23.62 -6.19 13.61
N ILE A 92 -22.61 -6.95 14.00
CA ILE A 92 -22.22 -8.19 13.34
C ILE A 92 -22.65 -9.33 14.25
N TYR A 93 -23.65 -10.10 13.85
CA TYR A 93 -24.07 -11.31 14.54
C TYR A 93 -23.35 -12.51 13.93
N THR A 94 -22.85 -13.40 14.78
CA THR A 94 -22.15 -14.60 14.33
C THR A 94 -22.38 -15.77 15.30
N ALA A 95 -22.50 -16.98 14.76
CA ALA A 95 -22.41 -18.20 15.55
C ALA A 95 -20.98 -18.34 16.10
N LEU A 96 -20.83 -18.20 17.43
CA LEU A 96 -19.53 -18.02 18.07
C LEU A 96 -19.56 -18.53 19.51
N ARG A 97 -18.56 -19.33 19.91
CA ARG A 97 -18.41 -19.87 21.29
C ARG A 97 -19.66 -20.60 21.80
N GLY A 98 -20.39 -21.29 20.93
CA GLY A 98 -21.63 -21.98 21.27
C GLY A 98 -22.89 -21.11 21.32
N TYR A 99 -22.76 -19.77 21.20
CA TYR A 99 -23.90 -18.87 21.01
C TYR A 99 -24.26 -18.78 19.53
N ASN A 100 -25.53 -18.88 19.19
CA ASN A 100 -26.04 -18.77 17.81
C ASN A 100 -26.17 -17.32 17.33
N ASP A 101 -26.09 -16.33 18.23
CA ASP A 101 -26.34 -14.91 17.96
C ASP A 101 -25.35 -13.96 18.67
N PHE A 102 -24.10 -14.39 18.90
CA PHE A 102 -23.08 -13.51 19.48
C PHE A 102 -22.92 -12.26 18.62
N ASN A 103 -22.92 -11.07 19.22
CA ASN A 103 -22.86 -9.82 18.47
C ASN A 103 -21.66 -8.95 18.84
N VAL A 104 -21.12 -8.30 17.82
CA VAL A 104 -20.07 -7.29 17.91
C VAL A 104 -20.61 -5.99 17.34
N LYS A 105 -20.44 -4.88 18.05
CA LYS A 105 -20.82 -3.54 17.58
C LYS A 105 -19.57 -2.76 17.20
N THR A 106 -19.60 -2.12 16.03
CA THR A 106 -18.48 -1.29 15.56
C THR A 106 -18.61 0.16 16.00
N ASP A 107 -17.59 0.95 15.70
CA ASP A 107 -17.71 2.41 15.65
C ASP A 107 -18.68 2.83 14.52
N PRO A 108 -19.31 4.02 14.59
CA PRO A 108 -20.15 4.55 13.53
C PRO A 108 -19.39 4.69 12.21
N LEU A 109 -20.01 4.29 11.11
CA LEU A 109 -19.46 4.54 9.79
C LEU A 109 -19.81 5.97 9.32
N PRO A 110 -18.96 6.60 8.50
CA PRO A 110 -19.29 7.87 7.86
C PRO A 110 -20.29 7.70 6.71
N LEU A 111 -21.25 8.62 6.60
CA LEU A 111 -22.16 8.69 5.44
C LEU A 111 -21.41 9.16 4.20
N ASN A 112 -21.85 8.63 3.05
CA ASN A 112 -21.34 8.98 1.72
C ASN A 112 -19.83 8.76 1.57
N GLN A 113 -19.28 7.78 2.27
CA GLN A 113 -17.89 7.38 2.18
C GLN A 113 -17.78 5.86 2.15
N TRP A 114 -16.78 5.35 1.43
CA TRP A 114 -16.51 3.91 1.41
C TRP A 114 -15.80 3.49 2.69
N THR A 115 -16.35 2.51 3.39
CA THR A 115 -15.68 1.82 4.49
C THR A 115 -15.41 0.37 4.09
N ASN A 116 -14.18 -0.10 4.23
CA ASN A 116 -13.84 -1.52 4.13
C ASN A 116 -14.17 -2.24 5.43
N VAL A 117 -14.85 -3.38 5.34
CA VAL A 117 -15.17 -4.26 6.46
C VAL A 117 -14.53 -5.61 6.18
N LYS A 118 -13.72 -6.10 7.10
CA LYS A 118 -13.14 -7.46 7.03
C LYS A 118 -13.47 -8.22 8.31
N ILE A 119 -14.16 -9.34 8.16
CA ILE A 119 -14.59 -10.24 9.22
C ILE A 119 -13.97 -11.60 8.93
N GLY A 120 -13.59 -12.34 9.95
CA GLY A 120 -13.12 -13.70 9.71
C GLY A 120 -12.75 -14.45 10.95
N GLN A 121 -12.28 -15.67 10.72
CA GLN A 121 -11.81 -16.57 11.76
C GLN A 121 -10.54 -17.25 11.29
N ARG A 122 -9.52 -17.30 12.15
CA ARG A 122 -8.24 -17.96 11.86
C ARG A 122 -7.74 -18.78 13.04
N MET A 123 -7.04 -19.87 12.76
CA MET A 123 -6.33 -20.63 13.79
C MET A 123 -4.99 -19.93 14.11
N ARG A 124 -4.68 -19.80 15.40
CA ARG A 124 -3.37 -19.38 15.91
C ARG A 124 -3.10 -20.09 17.23
N ASP A 125 -1.90 -20.64 17.39
CA ASP A 125 -1.47 -21.29 18.64
C ASP A 125 -2.46 -22.37 19.12
N ASN A 126 -3.00 -23.15 18.16
CA ASN A 126 -3.99 -24.20 18.38
C ASN A 126 -5.39 -23.72 18.86
N THR A 127 -5.66 -22.42 18.74
CA THR A 127 -6.93 -21.77 19.11
C THR A 127 -7.51 -20.99 17.93
N TYR A 128 -8.83 -20.96 17.77
CA TYR A 128 -9.48 -20.12 16.74
C TYR A 128 -9.77 -18.73 17.28
N TRP A 129 -9.52 -17.72 16.46
CA TRP A 129 -9.76 -16.32 16.79
C TRP A 129 -10.67 -15.68 15.74
N PHE A 130 -11.81 -15.19 16.19
CA PHE A 130 -12.71 -14.35 15.39
C PHE A 130 -12.26 -12.90 15.44
N TYR A 131 -12.31 -12.20 14.32
CA TYR A 131 -11.87 -10.83 14.22
C TYR A 131 -12.80 -9.98 13.33
N VAL A 132 -12.82 -8.68 13.62
CA VAL A 132 -13.48 -7.65 12.80
C VAL A 132 -12.51 -6.50 12.62
N TYR A 133 -12.33 -6.08 11.37
CA TYR A 133 -11.58 -4.90 10.99
C TYR A 133 -12.48 -3.91 10.23
N LEU A 134 -12.29 -2.63 10.50
CA LEU A 134 -12.83 -1.51 9.71
C LEU A 134 -11.67 -0.71 9.12
N ASN A 135 -11.65 -0.52 7.80
CA ASN A 135 -10.56 0.20 7.09
C ASN A 135 -9.16 -0.31 7.48
N GLY A 136 -9.03 -1.63 7.69
CA GLY A 136 -7.78 -2.26 8.14
C GLY A 136 -7.47 -2.10 9.63
N VAL A 137 -8.24 -1.31 10.40
CA VAL A 137 -8.12 -1.16 11.86
C VAL A 137 -8.85 -2.30 12.54
N MET A 138 -8.18 -3.03 13.45
CA MET A 138 -8.81 -4.09 14.23
C MET A 138 -9.81 -3.46 15.21
N ASN A 139 -11.10 -3.67 14.96
CA ASN A 139 -12.20 -3.20 15.80
C ASN A 139 -12.55 -4.24 16.89
N HIS A 140 -12.44 -5.52 16.59
CA HIS A 140 -12.72 -6.58 17.56
C HIS A 140 -11.87 -7.83 17.33
N ILE A 141 -11.55 -8.52 18.43
CA ILE A 141 -10.94 -9.86 18.40
C ILE A 141 -11.37 -10.67 19.63
N ILE A 142 -11.73 -11.93 19.41
CA ILE A 142 -12.17 -12.82 20.48
C ILE A 142 -11.85 -14.27 20.15
N GLU A 143 -11.50 -15.03 21.17
CA GLU A 143 -11.31 -16.48 21.06
C GLU A 143 -12.64 -17.19 20.75
N ASN A 144 -12.63 -18.08 19.76
CA ASN A 144 -13.72 -19.01 19.49
C ASN A 144 -13.35 -20.43 19.90
N ILE A 145 -13.92 -20.89 21.02
CA ILE A 145 -13.73 -22.23 21.56
C ILE A 145 -14.59 -23.31 20.89
N ASP A 146 -15.53 -22.93 20.01
CA ASP A 146 -16.46 -23.83 19.31
C ASP A 146 -16.51 -23.48 17.82
N ALA A 147 -15.35 -23.50 17.18
CA ALA A 147 -15.19 -23.26 15.76
C ALA A 147 -15.66 -24.47 14.94
N ARG A 148 -16.55 -24.24 13.97
CA ARG A 148 -17.18 -25.29 13.14
C ARG A 148 -17.09 -24.96 11.65
N ASP A 149 -17.24 -26.00 10.84
CA ASP A 149 -17.51 -25.87 9.41
C ASP A 149 -19.03 -25.80 9.20
N PHE A 150 -19.48 -24.94 8.28
CA PHE A 150 -20.88 -24.76 7.93
C PHE A 150 -21.10 -25.16 6.48
N LYS A 151 -22.11 -25.99 6.21
CA LYS A 151 -22.43 -26.47 4.86
C LYS A 151 -23.58 -25.70 4.25
N ASN A 152 -23.63 -25.63 2.92
CA ASN A 152 -24.74 -25.04 2.14
C ASN A 152 -25.04 -23.60 2.59
N VAL A 153 -24.01 -22.77 2.64
CA VAL A 153 -24.10 -21.40 3.17
C VAL A 153 -24.56 -20.46 2.07
N LYS A 154 -25.77 -19.93 2.21
CA LYS A 154 -26.31 -18.89 1.33
C LYS A 154 -25.74 -17.54 1.73
N VAL A 155 -25.43 -16.73 0.73
CA VAL A 155 -24.85 -15.40 0.92
C VAL A 155 -25.73 -14.34 0.28
N TYR A 156 -26.18 -13.38 1.07
CA TYR A 156 -27.02 -12.28 0.64
C TYR A 156 -26.31 -10.93 0.78
N ALA A 157 -26.47 -10.05 -0.22
CA ALA A 157 -26.20 -8.62 -0.12
C ALA A 157 -27.50 -7.92 0.28
N SER A 158 -27.71 -7.80 1.60
CA SER A 158 -29.01 -7.62 2.26
C SER A 158 -29.86 -8.88 2.26
N ASP A 159 -30.15 -9.37 3.45
CA ASP A 159 -30.98 -10.54 3.71
C ASP A 159 -32.46 -10.32 3.30
N PRO A 160 -33.26 -11.40 3.19
CA PRO A 160 -34.69 -11.29 2.85
C PRO A 160 -35.60 -10.89 4.02
N TRP A 161 -35.12 -10.90 5.27
CA TRP A 161 -35.93 -10.75 6.48
C TRP A 161 -36.00 -9.29 6.97
N TYR A 162 -34.95 -8.50 6.79
CA TYR A 162 -34.84 -7.12 7.21
C TYR A 162 -34.74 -6.17 6.01
N ALA A 163 -35.18 -4.93 6.20
CA ALA A 163 -35.06 -3.89 5.18
C ALA A 163 -33.58 -3.66 4.81
N ALA A 164 -33.29 -3.50 3.52
CA ALA A 164 -31.96 -3.19 3.06
C ALA A 164 -31.47 -1.83 3.58
N GLN A 165 -30.18 -1.74 3.89
CA GLN A 165 -29.52 -0.46 4.10
C GLN A 165 -29.54 0.37 2.82
N ASN A 166 -29.93 1.64 2.93
CA ASN A 166 -29.77 2.58 1.82
C ASN A 166 -28.27 2.84 1.60
N GLY A 167 -27.70 2.21 0.58
CA GLY A 167 -26.28 2.25 0.30
C GLY A 167 -25.84 1.33 -0.84
N LEU A 168 -24.54 1.34 -1.12
CA LEU A 168 -23.90 0.47 -2.10
C LEU A 168 -22.92 -0.47 -1.38
N ILE A 169 -22.80 -1.70 -1.85
CA ILE A 169 -21.77 -2.66 -1.43
C ILE A 169 -20.89 -3.01 -2.63
N SER A 170 -19.59 -3.25 -2.44
CA SER A 170 -18.68 -3.64 -3.53
C SER A 170 -17.50 -4.46 -3.02
N ASN A 171 -16.70 -5.02 -3.93
CA ASN A 171 -15.47 -5.77 -3.61
C ASN A 171 -15.72 -6.87 -2.55
N ILE A 172 -16.80 -7.64 -2.74
CA ILE A 172 -17.20 -8.70 -1.82
C ILE A 172 -16.33 -9.91 -2.09
N LEU A 173 -15.58 -10.34 -1.08
CA LEU A 173 -14.73 -11.52 -1.10
C LEU A 173 -15.07 -12.40 0.11
N ILE A 174 -15.51 -13.63 -0.14
CA ILE A 174 -15.76 -14.65 0.87
C ILE A 174 -15.01 -15.90 0.46
N VAL A 175 -14.01 -16.27 1.24
CA VAL A 175 -13.13 -17.41 0.95
C VAL A 175 -12.90 -18.25 2.19
N ASN A 176 -12.64 -19.53 1.98
CA ASN A 176 -12.03 -20.39 2.98
C ASN A 176 -10.52 -20.13 3.05
N GLY A 177 -9.96 -20.08 4.26
CA GLY A 177 -8.56 -19.78 4.50
C GLY A 177 -8.25 -18.29 4.61
N ASN A 178 -6.95 -17.95 4.49
CA ASN A 178 -6.45 -16.59 4.64
C ASN A 178 -6.27 -15.92 3.28
N VAL A 179 -6.74 -14.67 3.18
CA VAL A 179 -6.49 -13.78 2.04
C VAL A 179 -5.27 -12.94 2.34
N GLU A 180 -4.27 -13.03 1.47
CA GLU A 180 -3.06 -12.22 1.53
C GLU A 180 -3.16 -11.14 0.46
N ASN A 181 -3.39 -9.91 0.90
CA ASN A 181 -3.45 -8.74 0.02
C ASN A 181 -2.01 -8.30 -0.30
N ILE A 182 -1.59 -8.45 -1.55
CA ILE A 182 -0.25 -8.09 -2.02
C ILE A 182 -0.20 -6.63 -2.46
N VAL A 183 -1.21 -6.17 -3.21
CA VAL A 183 -1.38 -4.75 -3.58
C VAL A 183 -2.75 -4.27 -3.14
N GLY A 184 -2.77 -3.21 -2.33
CA GLY A 184 -4.01 -2.66 -1.78
C GLY A 184 -4.88 -1.90 -2.79
N ILE A 185 -5.83 -1.13 -2.27
CA ILE A 185 -6.84 -0.40 -3.06
C ILE A 185 -6.30 0.82 -3.82
N ILE A 186 -5.14 1.34 -3.40
CA ILE A 186 -4.51 2.50 -4.03
C ILE A 186 -3.85 2.03 -5.34
N PRO A 187 -4.28 2.55 -6.50
CA PRO A 187 -3.65 2.24 -7.78
C PRO A 187 -2.14 2.45 -7.71
N SER A 188 -1.39 1.46 -8.15
CA SER A 188 0.07 1.48 -8.19
C SER A 188 0.52 1.18 -9.62
N GLU A 189 1.54 1.88 -10.10
CA GLU A 189 2.16 1.59 -11.39
C GLU A 189 2.90 0.24 -11.35
N LEU A 190 2.92 -0.41 -12.50
CA LEU A 190 3.78 -1.56 -12.76
C LEU A 190 5.22 -1.07 -12.99
N GLU A 191 6.20 -1.78 -12.45
CA GLU A 191 7.61 -1.44 -12.54
C GLU A 191 8.38 -2.71 -12.89
N LYS A 192 9.21 -2.67 -13.94
CA LYS A 192 9.89 -3.86 -14.45
C LYS A 192 10.73 -4.52 -13.35
N GLY A 193 10.61 -5.84 -13.21
CA GLY A 193 11.32 -6.61 -12.20
C GLY A 193 10.90 -6.37 -10.75
N LYS A 194 9.79 -5.66 -10.50
CA LYS A 194 9.33 -5.36 -9.14
C LYS A 194 8.81 -6.61 -8.43
N LEU A 195 9.66 -7.20 -7.58
CA LEU A 195 9.29 -8.30 -6.70
C LEU A 195 8.42 -7.78 -5.54
N ILE A 196 7.21 -8.32 -5.39
CA ILE A 196 6.19 -7.84 -4.44
C ILE A 196 5.73 -8.90 -3.44
N ALA A 197 6.04 -10.17 -3.66
CA ALA A 197 5.89 -11.20 -2.64
C ALA A 197 6.81 -12.41 -2.90
N GLU A 198 7.02 -13.21 -1.87
CA GLU A 198 7.56 -14.56 -1.94
C GLU A 198 6.61 -15.52 -1.24
N ILE A 199 6.34 -16.67 -1.84
CA ILE A 199 5.48 -17.70 -1.29
C ILE A 199 6.37 -18.92 -1.05
N PRO A 200 6.73 -19.23 0.22
CA PRO A 200 7.64 -20.32 0.51
C PRO A 200 7.17 -21.67 -0.04
N LYS A 201 5.86 -21.89 -0.01
CA LYS A 201 5.22 -23.02 -0.68
C LYS A 201 3.89 -22.61 -1.28
N PHE A 202 3.83 -22.52 -2.60
CA PHE A 202 2.62 -22.27 -3.37
C PHE A 202 1.84 -23.58 -3.55
N SER A 203 0.61 -23.60 -3.05
CA SER A 203 -0.23 -24.77 -2.92
C SER A 203 -0.75 -25.26 -4.28
N LYS A 204 -1.23 -26.50 -4.30
CA LYS A 204 -1.95 -27.06 -5.46
C LYS A 204 -3.26 -26.33 -5.74
N GLU A 205 -3.86 -25.76 -4.70
CA GLU A 205 -5.07 -24.95 -4.83
C GLU A 205 -4.74 -23.49 -4.56
N TYR A 206 -5.18 -22.59 -5.43
CA TYR A 206 -4.98 -21.16 -5.25
C TYR A 206 -6.03 -20.35 -5.99
N LEU A 207 -6.17 -19.11 -5.55
CA LEU A 207 -6.92 -18.05 -6.23
C LEU A 207 -6.06 -16.79 -6.26
N ILE A 208 -5.90 -16.24 -7.44
CA ILE A 208 -5.23 -14.97 -7.71
C ILE A 208 -6.28 -14.04 -8.31
N SER A 209 -6.40 -12.83 -7.79
CA SER A 209 -7.25 -11.81 -8.42
C SER A 209 -6.64 -10.43 -8.26
N PHE A 210 -6.76 -9.61 -9.29
CA PHE A 210 -6.29 -8.24 -9.32
C PHE A 210 -7.09 -7.43 -10.34
N ASN A 211 -7.07 -6.11 -10.17
CA ASN A 211 -7.61 -5.17 -11.15
C ASN A 211 -6.46 -4.52 -11.91
N VAL A 212 -6.58 -4.48 -13.24
CA VAL A 212 -5.61 -3.84 -14.15
C VAL A 212 -6.27 -2.70 -14.92
N TYR A 213 -5.51 -1.63 -15.15
CA TYR A 213 -5.88 -0.46 -15.93
C TYR A 213 -4.80 -0.21 -17.00
N PRO A 214 -4.97 -0.71 -18.23
CA PRO A 214 -4.00 -0.46 -19.30
C PRO A 214 -4.17 0.96 -19.87
N SER A 215 -3.10 1.74 -19.93
CA SER A 215 -3.12 3.10 -20.49
C SER A 215 -2.73 3.14 -21.97
N THR A 216 -1.90 2.19 -22.42
CA THR A 216 -1.51 2.02 -23.83
C THR A 216 -1.24 0.56 -24.15
N PHE A 217 -1.53 0.10 -25.37
CA PHE A 217 -1.04 -1.19 -25.86
C PHE A 217 0.11 -0.97 -26.85
N VAL A 218 1.17 -1.75 -26.71
CA VAL A 218 2.38 -1.67 -27.52
C VAL A 218 2.70 -3.09 -28.03
N THR A 219 3.22 -3.20 -29.25
CA THR A 219 3.67 -4.49 -29.80
C THR A 219 4.83 -5.06 -28.98
N GLY A 220 4.85 -6.37 -28.78
CA GLY A 220 5.73 -7.05 -27.83
C GLY A 220 4.96 -7.55 -26.60
N GLN A 221 5.44 -8.60 -25.94
CA GLN A 221 4.81 -9.08 -24.70
C GLN A 221 5.13 -8.11 -23.56
N HIS A 222 4.09 -7.66 -22.86
CA HIS A 222 4.23 -6.67 -21.78
C HIS A 222 3.74 -7.22 -20.44
N SER A 223 4.62 -7.34 -19.47
CA SER A 223 4.39 -8.01 -18.20
C SER A 223 3.45 -7.24 -17.27
N VAL A 224 2.59 -8.00 -16.58
CA VAL A 224 1.67 -7.51 -15.55
C VAL A 224 1.94 -8.20 -14.22
N ILE A 225 1.83 -9.52 -14.16
CA ILE A 225 2.07 -10.32 -12.96
C ILE A 225 2.79 -11.62 -13.33
N HIS A 226 3.79 -12.00 -12.54
CA HIS A 226 4.50 -13.27 -12.77
C HIS A 226 4.84 -13.96 -11.44
N PHE A 227 4.32 -15.17 -11.28
CA PHE A 227 4.72 -16.10 -10.23
C PHE A 227 5.76 -17.06 -10.80
N SER A 228 6.97 -17.08 -10.23
CA SER A 228 8.10 -17.83 -10.79
C SER A 228 8.92 -18.51 -9.69
N ILE A 229 9.41 -19.72 -9.96
CA ILE A 229 10.39 -20.41 -9.10
C ILE A 229 11.84 -19.94 -9.31
N GLY A 230 12.08 -18.93 -10.15
CA GLY A 230 13.40 -18.31 -10.34
C GLY A 230 13.81 -18.04 -11.79
N SER A 231 13.10 -18.59 -12.77
CA SER A 231 13.33 -18.42 -14.21
C SER A 231 12.06 -17.98 -14.96
N ASP A 232 12.24 -17.46 -16.17
CA ASP A 232 11.11 -17.10 -17.05
C ASP A 232 10.45 -18.32 -17.69
N LEU A 233 11.24 -19.17 -18.34
CA LEU A 233 10.77 -20.23 -19.21
C LEU A 233 11.80 -21.37 -19.30
N GLY A 234 11.31 -22.61 -19.37
CA GLY A 234 12.12 -23.81 -19.61
C GLY A 234 11.86 -24.94 -18.63
N HIS A 235 11.27 -24.65 -17.47
CA HIS A 235 10.97 -25.64 -16.43
C HIS A 235 9.51 -25.56 -15.97
N TYR A 236 8.99 -26.72 -15.55
CA TYR A 236 7.67 -26.79 -14.93
C TYR A 236 7.67 -26.01 -13.61
N GLY A 237 6.93 -24.90 -13.57
CA GLY A 237 6.92 -23.98 -12.43
C GLY A 237 7.50 -22.59 -12.69
N ASP A 238 8.12 -22.36 -13.85
CA ASP A 238 8.66 -21.04 -14.19
C ASP A 238 7.56 -19.97 -14.32
N ARG A 239 6.33 -20.36 -14.67
CA ARG A 239 5.17 -19.46 -14.88
C ARG A 239 3.94 -19.98 -14.14
N VAL A 240 3.76 -19.69 -12.85
CA VAL A 240 2.70 -20.29 -11.99
C VAL A 240 1.75 -19.30 -11.30
N PRO A 241 0.97 -18.49 -12.03
CA PRO A 241 0.98 -18.24 -13.47
C PRO A 241 1.90 -17.07 -13.86
N GLY A 242 2.16 -16.93 -15.16
CA GLY A 242 2.66 -15.70 -15.77
C GLY A 242 1.55 -15.01 -16.58
N ILE A 243 1.48 -13.68 -16.51
CA ILE A 243 0.41 -12.87 -17.10
C ILE A 243 0.99 -11.62 -17.77
N TRP A 244 0.78 -11.50 -19.08
CA TRP A 244 1.25 -10.41 -19.94
C TRP A 244 0.12 -9.89 -20.83
N PHE A 245 0.23 -8.66 -21.33
CA PHE A 245 -0.46 -8.28 -22.56
C PHE A 245 0.26 -8.89 -23.77
N ASN A 246 -0.53 -9.37 -24.73
CA ASN A 246 -0.08 -10.18 -25.86
C ASN A 246 0.81 -9.37 -26.83
N ALA A 247 1.72 -10.10 -27.50
CA ALA A 247 2.72 -9.50 -28.38
C ALA A 247 2.17 -8.75 -29.59
N ASP A 248 0.90 -8.99 -29.97
CA ASP A 248 0.27 -8.32 -31.10
C ASP A 248 -0.08 -6.85 -30.84
N GLY A 249 0.03 -6.37 -29.58
CA GLY A 249 -0.29 -5.00 -29.20
C GLY A 249 -1.77 -4.65 -29.32
N LYS A 250 -2.67 -5.65 -29.42
CA LYS A 250 -4.12 -5.41 -29.55
C LYS A 250 -4.86 -5.38 -28.21
N GLY A 251 -4.18 -5.70 -27.11
CA GLY A 251 -4.73 -5.62 -25.76
C GLY A 251 -5.33 -6.91 -25.20
N GLY A 252 -5.13 -8.06 -25.83
CA GLY A 252 -5.46 -9.35 -25.22
C GLY A 252 -4.45 -9.74 -24.14
N LEU A 253 -4.87 -10.40 -23.07
CA LEU A 253 -3.96 -10.96 -22.06
C LEU A 253 -3.48 -12.36 -22.46
N TYR A 254 -2.17 -12.56 -22.49
CA TYR A 254 -1.53 -13.86 -22.53
C TYR A 254 -1.34 -14.36 -21.09
N VAL A 255 -2.05 -15.43 -20.73
CA VAL A 255 -1.96 -16.08 -19.41
C VAL A 255 -1.36 -17.46 -19.60
N SER A 256 -0.25 -17.74 -18.91
CA SER A 256 0.44 -19.02 -18.97
C SER A 256 0.54 -19.70 -17.60
N ALA A 257 0.38 -21.01 -17.59
CA ALA A 257 0.57 -21.86 -16.41
C ALA A 257 1.06 -23.27 -16.79
N PRO A 258 1.73 -23.99 -15.86
CA PRO A 258 2.03 -25.39 -16.04
C PRO A 258 0.77 -26.26 -15.88
N ILE A 259 0.30 -26.84 -16.97
CA ILE A 259 -0.93 -27.64 -17.02
C ILE A 259 -0.63 -28.95 -17.75
N ASN A 260 -1.00 -30.09 -17.15
CA ASN A 260 -0.89 -31.42 -17.75
C ASN A 260 0.51 -31.77 -18.30
N GLY A 261 1.57 -31.33 -17.63
CA GLY A 261 2.96 -31.60 -18.03
C GLY A 261 3.53 -30.63 -19.09
N ASN A 262 2.70 -29.76 -19.68
CA ASN A 262 3.18 -28.62 -20.44
C ASN A 262 3.52 -27.48 -19.48
N PHE A 263 4.78 -27.04 -19.45
CA PHE A 263 5.26 -26.01 -18.52
C PHE A 263 4.85 -24.58 -18.90
N ASP A 264 4.37 -24.35 -20.12
CA ASP A 264 3.97 -23.04 -20.65
C ASP A 264 2.63 -23.15 -21.40
N ASN A 265 1.65 -23.87 -20.83
CA ASN A 265 0.32 -23.93 -21.42
C ASN A 265 -0.34 -22.56 -21.29
N PHE A 266 -0.80 -21.99 -22.40
CA PHE A 266 -1.26 -20.61 -22.41
C PHE A 266 -2.63 -20.42 -23.05
N PHE A 267 -3.27 -19.31 -22.67
CA PHE A 267 -4.50 -18.82 -23.25
C PHE A 267 -4.37 -17.33 -23.54
N ILE A 268 -4.95 -16.87 -24.65
CA ILE A 268 -5.02 -15.44 -25.00
C ILE A 268 -6.48 -14.99 -24.91
N THR A 269 -6.75 -13.98 -24.09
CA THR A 269 -8.10 -13.43 -23.92
C THR A 269 -8.52 -12.55 -25.09
N ASN A 270 -9.81 -12.20 -25.14
CA ASN A 270 -10.27 -11.05 -25.93
C ASN A 270 -9.56 -9.75 -25.48
N PRO A 271 -9.40 -8.77 -26.38
CA PRO A 271 -8.82 -7.47 -26.05
C PRO A 271 -9.55 -6.72 -24.93
N PHE A 272 -8.77 -6.09 -24.06
CA PHE A 272 -9.25 -5.17 -23.04
C PHE A 272 -9.43 -3.77 -23.62
N GLU A 273 -10.31 -2.96 -23.04
CA GLU A 273 -10.40 -1.54 -23.37
C GLU A 273 -9.32 -0.73 -22.64
N LEU A 274 -8.74 0.25 -23.34
CA LEU A 274 -7.82 1.19 -22.73
C LEU A 274 -8.55 2.10 -21.74
N ASN A 275 -7.81 2.52 -20.71
CA ASN A 275 -8.25 3.50 -19.73
C ASN A 275 -9.49 3.08 -18.93
N GLN A 276 -9.66 1.76 -18.74
CA GLN A 276 -10.71 1.18 -17.92
C GLN A 276 -10.16 0.13 -16.98
N TRP A 277 -10.78 0.00 -15.80
CA TRP A 277 -10.45 -1.08 -14.87
C TRP A 277 -11.12 -2.37 -15.33
N SER A 278 -10.35 -3.45 -15.39
CA SER A 278 -10.88 -4.80 -15.55
C SER A 278 -10.32 -5.72 -14.48
N ASN A 279 -11.16 -6.64 -14.00
CA ASN A 279 -10.75 -7.67 -13.05
C ASN A 279 -10.25 -8.91 -13.80
N VAL A 280 -9.12 -9.43 -13.33
CA VAL A 280 -8.55 -10.69 -13.79
C VAL A 280 -8.52 -11.63 -12.60
N GLU A 281 -9.09 -12.83 -12.77
CA GLU A 281 -9.08 -13.90 -11.79
C GLU A 281 -8.48 -15.16 -12.42
N VAL A 282 -7.50 -15.76 -11.73
CA VAL A 282 -6.86 -17.02 -12.13
C VAL A 282 -6.89 -17.96 -10.93
N SER A 283 -7.42 -19.16 -11.11
CA SER A 283 -7.58 -20.12 -10.02
C SER A 283 -7.26 -21.55 -10.44
N GLN A 284 -6.78 -22.34 -9.50
CA GLN A 284 -6.71 -23.79 -9.60
C GLN A 284 -7.36 -24.41 -8.37
N ILE A 285 -8.43 -25.19 -8.55
CA ILE A 285 -9.27 -25.66 -7.44
C ILE A 285 -9.63 -27.12 -7.62
N LEU A 286 -9.62 -27.89 -6.53
CA LEU A 286 -10.06 -29.28 -6.52
C LEU A 286 -11.59 -29.36 -6.48
N ARG A 287 -12.20 -29.84 -7.57
CA ARG A 287 -13.65 -30.04 -7.71
C ARG A 287 -13.93 -31.48 -8.06
N ASN A 288 -14.81 -32.16 -7.31
CA ASN A 288 -15.20 -33.55 -7.59
C ASN A 288 -13.99 -34.48 -7.86
N SER A 289 -12.96 -34.38 -7.03
CA SER A 289 -11.71 -35.15 -7.12
C SER A 289 -10.81 -34.85 -8.33
N VAL A 290 -11.06 -33.79 -9.11
CA VAL A 290 -10.17 -33.31 -10.18
C VAL A 290 -9.79 -31.84 -9.97
N TYR A 291 -8.56 -31.48 -10.30
CA TYR A 291 -8.14 -30.07 -10.27
C TYR A 291 -8.56 -29.38 -11.55
N VAL A 292 -9.19 -28.22 -11.42
CA VAL A 292 -9.64 -27.40 -12.55
C VAL A 292 -8.93 -26.06 -12.50
N TYR A 293 -8.20 -25.74 -13.56
CA TYR A 293 -7.61 -24.43 -13.79
C TYR A 293 -8.61 -23.54 -14.52
N THR A 294 -8.80 -22.30 -14.09
CA THR A 294 -9.80 -21.38 -14.64
C THR A 294 -9.25 -19.97 -14.72
N ILE A 295 -9.55 -19.28 -15.83
CA ILE A 295 -9.31 -17.85 -16.01
C ILE A 295 -10.65 -17.16 -16.18
N LYS A 296 -10.88 -16.11 -15.40
CA LYS A 296 -12.03 -15.22 -15.54
C LYS A 296 -11.60 -13.78 -15.78
N ILE A 297 -12.34 -13.10 -16.65
CA ILE A 297 -12.23 -11.66 -16.88
C ILE A 297 -13.58 -11.03 -16.58
N ASN A 298 -13.62 -10.04 -15.68
CA ASN A 298 -14.86 -9.33 -15.30
C ASN A 298 -16.03 -10.30 -14.98
N ASP A 299 -15.76 -11.27 -14.11
CA ASP A 299 -16.69 -12.33 -13.68
C ASP A 299 -17.07 -13.38 -14.77
N GLU A 300 -16.64 -13.23 -16.02
CA GLU A 300 -16.87 -14.17 -17.11
C GLU A 300 -15.74 -15.23 -17.19
N ILE A 301 -16.09 -16.52 -17.23
CA ILE A 301 -15.13 -17.61 -17.46
C ILE A 301 -14.74 -17.60 -18.94
N VAL A 302 -13.51 -17.20 -19.23
CA VAL A 302 -12.95 -17.18 -20.58
C VAL A 302 -12.14 -18.44 -20.92
N PHE A 303 -11.64 -19.15 -19.89
CA PHE A 303 -10.89 -20.40 -20.05
C PHE A 303 -11.08 -21.33 -18.86
N SER A 304 -11.16 -22.64 -19.11
CA SER A 304 -11.23 -23.68 -18.08
C SER A 304 -10.66 -25.00 -18.59
N GLU A 305 -9.77 -25.64 -17.84
CA GLU A 305 -9.14 -26.91 -18.19
C GLU A 305 -8.94 -27.81 -16.95
N ILE A 306 -9.07 -29.12 -17.11
CA ILE A 306 -8.75 -30.09 -16.06
C ILE A 306 -7.22 -30.29 -16.03
N ASN A 307 -6.58 -30.09 -14.87
CA ASN A 307 -5.16 -30.35 -14.66
C ASN A 307 -4.94 -31.65 -13.87
N ASN A 308 -4.59 -32.73 -14.56
CA ASN A 308 -4.35 -34.04 -13.96
C ASN A 308 -2.95 -34.18 -13.36
N GLN A 309 -2.03 -33.27 -13.68
CA GLN A 309 -0.63 -33.28 -13.22
C GLN A 309 -0.33 -32.07 -12.33
N VAL A 310 -1.22 -31.82 -11.37
CA VAL A 310 -1.07 -30.69 -10.45
C VAL A 310 0.13 -30.87 -9.51
N GLN A 311 0.87 -29.78 -9.29
CA GLN A 311 2.02 -29.75 -8.39
C GLN A 311 1.92 -28.54 -7.45
N SER A 312 2.60 -28.63 -6.30
CA SER A 312 2.92 -27.46 -5.49
C SER A 312 4.35 -27.01 -5.81
N PHE A 313 4.65 -25.75 -5.56
CA PHE A 313 5.93 -25.13 -5.92
C PHE A 313 6.55 -24.48 -4.69
N ASP A 314 7.85 -24.68 -4.50
CA ASP A 314 8.58 -24.07 -3.40
C ASP A 314 9.23 -22.76 -3.85
N ASN A 315 9.33 -21.79 -2.92
CA ASN A 315 10.00 -20.49 -3.10
C ASN A 315 9.51 -19.69 -4.32
N VAL A 316 8.19 -19.60 -4.51
CA VAL A 316 7.61 -18.85 -5.63
C VAL A 316 7.74 -17.35 -5.39
N LYS A 317 8.43 -16.67 -6.30
CA LYS A 317 8.54 -15.21 -6.36
C LYS A 317 7.38 -14.62 -7.12
N VAL A 318 6.80 -13.53 -6.63
CA VAL A 318 5.68 -12.82 -7.24
C VAL A 318 6.12 -11.43 -7.66
N TYR A 319 6.08 -11.16 -8.96
CA TYR A 319 6.43 -9.87 -9.55
C TYR A 319 5.18 -9.11 -10.01
N ALA A 320 5.17 -7.79 -9.85
CA ALA A 320 4.26 -6.87 -10.55
C ALA A 320 5.03 -6.22 -11.70
N ALA A 321 4.97 -6.88 -12.86
CA ALA A 321 5.89 -6.84 -13.98
C ALA A 321 7.23 -7.54 -13.69
N ASP A 322 7.48 -8.59 -14.45
CA ASP A 322 8.64 -9.46 -14.32
C ASP A 322 9.95 -8.78 -14.82
N PRO A 323 11.13 -9.34 -14.50
CA PRO A 323 12.40 -8.77 -14.94
C PRO A 323 12.77 -9.07 -16.41
N TRP A 324 12.05 -9.95 -17.09
CA TRP A 324 12.40 -10.50 -18.40
C TRP A 324 11.74 -9.75 -19.57
N TYR A 325 10.45 -9.42 -19.47
CA TYR A 325 9.68 -8.72 -20.51
C TYR A 325 9.49 -7.24 -20.19
N ASP A 326 9.12 -6.45 -21.20
CA ASP A 326 8.83 -5.04 -20.99
C ASP A 326 7.59 -4.86 -20.12
N VAL A 327 7.53 -3.77 -19.37
CA VAL A 327 6.44 -3.53 -18.42
C VAL A 327 5.22 -2.99 -19.15
N GLN A 328 4.03 -3.49 -18.81
CA GLN A 328 2.79 -2.91 -19.32
C GLN A 328 2.58 -1.50 -18.76
N ASN A 329 2.36 -0.52 -19.64
CA ASN A 329 1.91 0.80 -19.24
C ASN A 329 0.50 0.72 -18.64
N GLY A 330 0.39 1.06 -17.36
CA GLY A 330 -0.87 0.97 -16.65
C GLY A 330 -0.73 0.93 -15.14
N LEU A 331 -1.87 0.70 -14.49
CA LEU A 331 -1.98 0.62 -13.03
C LEU A 331 -2.54 -0.74 -12.62
N ILE A 332 -2.16 -1.20 -11.43
CA ILE A 332 -2.75 -2.33 -10.74
C ILE A 332 -3.28 -1.94 -9.36
N LYS A 333 -4.32 -2.63 -8.89
CA LYS A 333 -4.84 -2.52 -7.52
C LYS A 333 -5.60 -3.79 -7.12
N ASN A 334 -5.94 -3.92 -5.85
CA ASN A 334 -6.71 -5.04 -5.31
C ASN A 334 -6.11 -6.40 -5.66
N PHE A 335 -4.77 -6.49 -5.69
CA PHE A 335 -4.10 -7.76 -5.96
C PHE A 335 -4.04 -8.57 -4.66
N PHE A 336 -4.72 -9.71 -4.65
CA PHE A 336 -4.66 -10.67 -3.56
C PHE A 336 -4.39 -12.08 -4.04
N VAL A 337 -3.92 -12.90 -3.10
CA VAL A 337 -3.71 -14.33 -3.27
C VAL A 337 -4.37 -15.08 -2.12
N VAL A 338 -5.07 -16.16 -2.46
CA VAL A 338 -5.44 -17.22 -1.53
C VAL A 338 -4.58 -18.42 -1.89
N ASN A 339 -3.71 -18.82 -0.96
CA ASN A 339 -2.75 -19.91 -1.15
C ASN A 339 -3.19 -21.14 -0.35
N GLY A 340 -4.00 -22.00 -0.97
CA GLY A 340 -4.71 -23.09 -0.32
C GLY A 340 -6.03 -22.67 0.33
N PHE A 341 -7.03 -23.54 0.25
CA PHE A 341 -8.35 -23.36 0.90
C PHE A 341 -8.50 -24.25 2.15
N THR A 342 -7.43 -24.95 2.56
CA THR A 342 -7.24 -25.67 3.83
C THR A 342 -5.87 -25.31 4.39
N ASN A 343 -5.81 -24.99 5.69
CA ASN A 343 -4.56 -24.57 6.32
C ASN A 343 -3.81 -25.82 6.83
N ASP A 344 -3.27 -26.62 5.90
CA ASP A 344 -2.53 -27.87 6.20
C ASP A 344 -1.10 -27.58 6.72
N GLY A 345 -0.93 -26.56 7.56
CA GLY A 345 0.39 -26.12 8.05
C GLY A 345 1.23 -25.37 7.01
N LEU A 346 0.58 -24.71 6.03
CA LEU A 346 1.26 -23.92 5.01
C LEU A 346 1.94 -22.69 5.62
N GLN A 347 3.15 -22.38 5.13
CA GLN A 347 3.85 -21.15 5.51
C GLN A 347 3.15 -19.93 4.89
N THR A 348 3.04 -18.85 5.67
CA THR A 348 2.42 -17.58 5.26
C THR A 348 3.08 -17.00 4.02
N VAL A 349 2.27 -16.42 3.10
CA VAL A 349 2.79 -15.61 1.99
C VAL A 349 3.60 -14.45 2.56
N ILE A 350 4.83 -14.30 2.09
CA ILE A 350 5.73 -13.21 2.47
C ILE A 350 5.48 -12.07 1.49
N VAL A 351 4.52 -11.19 1.78
CA VAL A 351 4.34 -9.95 1.01
C VAL A 351 5.57 -9.07 1.21
N LEU A 352 6.29 -8.74 0.15
CA LEU A 352 7.47 -7.90 0.26
C LEU A 352 7.07 -6.43 0.52
N PRO A 353 7.81 -5.72 1.37
CA PRO A 353 7.42 -4.38 1.83
C PRO A 353 7.26 -3.39 0.68
N LYS A 354 6.28 -2.48 0.79
CA LYS A 354 6.52 -1.11 0.34
C LYS A 354 7.70 -0.58 1.16
N GLU A 355 8.73 -0.08 0.52
CA GLU A 355 9.97 0.29 1.21
C GLU A 355 9.77 1.52 2.11
N ASN A 356 8.76 2.34 1.78
CA ASN A 356 8.40 3.60 2.42
C ASN A 356 6.87 3.81 2.40
N ILE A 357 6.34 4.49 3.42
CA ILE A 357 4.97 5.04 3.43
C ILE A 357 5.09 6.56 3.35
N ILE A 358 4.47 7.13 2.33
CA ILE A 358 4.40 8.58 2.11
C ILE A 358 2.94 8.92 1.89
N HIS A 359 2.41 9.82 2.71
CA HIS A 359 1.04 10.31 2.62
C HIS A 359 1.01 11.82 2.79
N ASN A 360 0.88 12.54 1.68
CA ASN A 360 0.98 14.01 1.64
C ASN A 360 -0.35 14.72 1.90
N ASN A 361 -1.47 14.01 1.78
CA ASN A 361 -2.78 14.63 1.94
C ASN A 361 -3.02 15.05 3.39
N GLN A 362 -3.77 16.13 3.55
CA GLN A 362 -4.27 16.56 4.85
C GLN A 362 -5.41 15.64 5.28
N LEU A 363 -5.30 15.11 6.50
CA LEU A 363 -6.33 14.30 7.13
C LEU A 363 -6.86 14.99 8.37
N HIS A 364 -8.17 14.88 8.58
CA HIS A 364 -8.77 15.19 9.86
C HIS A 364 -8.61 13.97 10.77
N LEU A 365 -8.18 14.17 12.02
CA LEU A 365 -8.05 13.09 12.99
C LEU A 365 -9.38 12.75 13.68
N ASN A 366 -10.50 12.94 12.98
CA ASN A 366 -11.85 12.62 13.45
C ASN A 366 -12.24 11.15 13.22
N GLU A 367 -11.42 10.40 12.50
CA GLU A 367 -11.54 8.96 12.34
C GLU A 367 -10.14 8.31 12.34
N SER A 368 -10.06 7.02 12.67
CA SER A 368 -8.81 6.28 12.52
C SER A 368 -8.60 5.97 11.05
N THR A 369 -7.51 6.48 10.48
CA THR A 369 -7.21 6.34 9.06
C THR A 369 -6.00 5.44 8.89
N PHE A 370 -6.15 4.33 8.17
CA PHE A 370 -5.02 3.51 7.74
C PHE A 370 -4.24 4.23 6.64
N ILE A 371 -2.95 4.47 6.90
CA ILE A 371 -2.06 5.23 6.00
C ILE A 371 -1.30 4.29 5.07
N GLY A 372 -0.90 3.12 5.57
CA GLY A 372 -0.17 2.14 4.79
C GLY A 372 0.51 1.10 5.66
N SER A 373 1.12 0.12 5.01
CA SER A 373 1.87 -0.95 5.69
C SER A 373 3.32 -1.03 5.21
N LEU A 374 4.20 -1.43 6.13
CA LEU A 374 5.59 -1.84 5.86
C LEU A 374 5.75 -3.29 6.28
N TYR A 375 6.27 -4.16 5.43
CA TYR A 375 6.58 -5.53 5.86
C TYR A 375 7.71 -5.57 6.88
N VAL A 376 8.72 -4.70 6.79
CA VAL A 376 9.79 -4.57 7.79
C VAL A 376 10.01 -3.09 8.11
N LEU A 377 9.98 -2.74 9.40
CA LEU A 377 10.61 -1.54 9.94
C LEU A 377 11.99 -1.94 10.46
N LYS A 378 13.05 -1.52 9.77
CA LYS A 378 14.44 -1.84 10.09
C LYS A 378 14.86 -1.21 11.42
N LYS A 379 16.02 -1.61 11.95
CA LYS A 379 16.60 -0.98 13.15
C LYS A 379 16.94 0.49 12.95
N GLU A 380 17.12 0.94 11.72
CA GLU A 380 17.24 2.35 11.39
C GLU A 380 15.99 2.78 10.63
N PHE A 381 15.26 3.76 11.16
CA PHE A 381 13.99 4.21 10.58
C PHE A 381 13.71 5.67 10.94
N THR A 382 12.85 6.30 10.14
CA THR A 382 12.31 7.63 10.42
C THR A 382 10.79 7.63 10.26
N VAL A 383 10.11 8.21 11.24
CA VAL A 383 8.69 8.59 11.19
C VAL A 383 8.63 10.11 11.28
N SER A 384 8.03 10.76 10.29
CA SER A 384 7.77 12.20 10.34
C SER A 384 6.34 12.52 9.92
N PHE A 385 5.78 13.59 10.48
CA PHE A 385 4.46 14.08 10.13
C PHE A 385 4.31 15.52 10.60
N ASN A 386 3.40 16.26 9.97
CA ASN A 386 3.00 17.59 10.40
C ASN A 386 1.66 17.50 11.13
N VAL A 387 1.51 18.27 12.21
CA VAL A 387 0.29 18.32 13.00
C VAL A 387 -0.15 19.77 13.23
N PHE A 388 -1.46 20.01 13.16
CA PHE A 388 -2.09 21.31 13.31
C PHE A 388 -3.22 21.22 14.34
N PRO A 389 -2.97 21.58 15.61
CA PRO A 389 -4.01 21.64 16.62
C PRO A 389 -4.81 22.95 16.49
N LYS A 390 -6.14 22.88 16.33
CA LYS A 390 -7.00 24.08 16.33
C LYS A 390 -7.37 24.56 17.73
N VAL A 391 -7.47 23.62 18.67
CA VAL A 391 -7.77 23.85 20.08
C VAL A 391 -6.88 22.96 20.94
N TYR A 392 -6.61 23.40 22.17
CA TYR A 392 -6.00 22.50 23.15
C TYR A 392 -7.03 21.45 23.55
N ILE A 393 -6.61 20.19 23.51
CA ILE A 393 -7.52 19.06 23.58
C ILE A 393 -7.72 18.65 25.03
N ASP A 394 -8.95 18.64 25.53
CA ASP A 394 -9.26 18.32 26.92
C ASP A 394 -9.33 16.80 27.21
N ALA A 395 -8.60 16.00 26.43
CA ALA A 395 -8.54 14.55 26.56
C ALA A 395 -7.27 13.99 25.90
N ARG A 396 -6.89 12.76 26.28
CA ARG A 396 -5.84 12.03 25.57
C ARG A 396 -6.35 11.63 24.19
N LYS A 397 -5.73 12.15 23.13
CA LYS A 397 -6.08 11.81 21.75
C LYS A 397 -4.89 11.32 20.96
N ASP A 398 -5.08 10.37 20.07
CA ASP A 398 -4.04 9.74 19.26
C ASP A 398 -3.78 10.52 17.97
N VAL A 399 -2.51 10.64 17.59
CA VAL A 399 -2.06 11.36 16.41
C VAL A 399 -1.57 10.39 15.35
N ILE A 400 -0.60 9.56 15.69
CA ILE A 400 -0.06 8.54 14.79
C ILE A 400 0.34 7.30 15.60
N SER A 401 0.13 6.13 15.01
CA SER A 401 0.56 4.87 15.60
C SER A 401 1.17 3.94 14.56
N LEU A 402 2.29 3.31 14.92
CA LEU A 402 2.89 2.19 14.21
C LEU A 402 2.58 0.93 15.01
N ARG A 403 1.89 -0.02 14.38
CA ARG A 403 1.45 -1.27 15.03
C ARG A 403 1.89 -2.49 14.24
N MET A 404 2.26 -3.57 14.91
CA MET A 404 2.37 -4.88 14.28
C MET A 404 0.98 -5.44 13.99
N ASN A 405 0.79 -6.09 12.84
CA ASN A 405 -0.45 -6.77 12.45
C ASN A 405 -0.70 -8.09 13.24
N GLU A 406 0.07 -8.35 14.30
CA GLU A 406 -0.10 -9.55 15.12
C GLU A 406 -1.11 -9.35 16.25
N ILE A 407 -1.88 -10.42 16.51
CA ILE A 407 -2.85 -10.55 17.62
C ILE A 407 -2.09 -10.60 18.94
N SER A 408 -1.51 -9.49 19.36
CA SER A 408 -1.06 -9.29 20.72
C SER A 408 -1.91 -8.17 21.30
N VAL A 409 -2.86 -8.57 22.13
CA VAL A 409 -3.92 -7.73 22.71
C VAL A 409 -3.36 -6.65 23.65
N TYR A 410 -2.04 -6.63 23.92
CA TYR A 410 -1.41 -5.67 24.81
C TYR A 410 -0.07 -5.06 24.34
N TYR A 411 0.60 -5.61 23.31
CA TYR A 411 1.98 -5.20 22.93
C TYR A 411 2.19 -4.93 21.43
N ASN A 412 1.12 -4.66 20.67
CA ASN A 412 1.25 -4.44 19.23
C ASN A 412 1.78 -3.05 18.82
N LYS A 413 1.88 -2.07 19.74
CA LYS A 413 2.31 -0.69 19.43
C LYS A 413 3.83 -0.54 19.50
N ILE A 414 4.45 -0.21 18.37
CA ILE A 414 5.89 0.06 18.24
C ILE A 414 6.20 1.50 18.62
N LEU A 415 5.43 2.42 18.01
CA LEU A 415 5.51 3.84 18.22
C LEU A 415 4.09 4.37 18.33
N ASN A 416 3.87 5.26 19.28
CA ASN A 416 2.57 5.87 19.46
C ASN A 416 2.69 7.31 19.92
N VAL A 417 2.05 8.23 19.21
CA VAL A 417 2.09 9.66 19.52
C VAL A 417 0.69 10.13 19.89
N ARG A 418 0.56 10.81 21.03
CA ARG A 418 -0.72 11.32 21.54
C ARG A 418 -0.60 12.77 21.98
N PHE A 419 -1.71 13.49 21.95
CA PHE A 419 -1.85 14.75 22.66
C PHE A 419 -2.10 14.53 24.15
N LEU A 420 -1.51 15.42 24.95
CA LEU A 420 -1.84 15.66 26.36
C LEU A 420 -2.76 16.88 26.47
N TRP A 421 -3.46 16.99 27.61
CA TRP A 421 -4.33 18.13 27.94
C TRP A 421 -3.64 19.50 27.84
N SER A 422 -2.31 19.53 27.93
CA SER A 422 -1.49 20.75 27.91
C SER A 422 -1.11 21.21 26.50
N GLY A 423 -1.66 20.59 25.45
CA GLY A 423 -1.27 20.86 24.06
C GLY A 423 0.10 20.30 23.67
N LYS A 424 0.72 19.50 24.54
CA LYS A 424 1.98 18.79 24.29
C LYS A 424 1.70 17.45 23.63
N LEU A 425 2.63 16.99 22.81
CA LEU A 425 2.67 15.60 22.37
C LEU A 425 3.45 14.74 23.35
N VAL A 426 2.96 13.54 23.60
CA VAL A 426 3.69 12.42 24.21
C VAL A 426 3.97 11.36 23.14
N ILE A 427 5.25 11.03 22.97
CA ILE A 427 5.74 9.99 22.07
C ILE A 427 6.12 8.79 22.94
N VAL A 428 5.48 7.66 22.71
CA VAL A 428 5.68 6.42 23.47
C VAL A 428 6.31 5.38 22.55
N ALA A 429 7.45 4.81 22.97
CA ALA A 429 8.16 3.76 22.25
C ALA A 429 8.81 2.77 23.23
N GLN A 430 8.97 1.50 22.81
CA GLN A 430 9.70 0.51 23.61
C GLN A 430 11.20 0.61 23.34
N LEU A 431 11.94 1.22 24.26
CA LEU A 431 13.40 1.44 24.12
C LEU A 431 14.26 0.54 25.02
N SER A 432 13.61 -0.28 25.86
CA SER A 432 14.26 -1.27 26.72
C SER A 432 13.39 -2.52 26.86
N ASN A 433 13.99 -3.61 27.33
CA ASN A 433 13.29 -4.86 27.63
C ASN A 433 12.33 -4.78 28.84
N LYS A 434 12.37 -3.70 29.62
CA LYS A 434 11.65 -3.58 30.91
C LYS A 434 10.60 -2.47 30.95
N LYS A 435 10.69 -1.42 30.12
CA LYS A 435 9.79 -0.24 30.17
C LYS A 435 9.58 0.41 28.80
N PHE A 436 8.39 0.96 28.61
CA PHE A 436 8.12 1.95 27.55
C PHE A 436 8.66 3.31 28.00
N GLU A 437 9.37 3.98 27.10
CA GLU A 437 9.83 5.36 27.31
C GLU A 437 8.79 6.32 26.77
N SER A 438 8.61 7.45 27.46
CA SER A 438 7.69 8.52 27.07
C SER A 438 8.46 9.82 26.91
N VAL A 439 8.49 10.36 25.70
CA VAL A 439 9.08 11.66 25.39
C VAL A 439 7.97 12.69 25.29
N ILE A 440 8.08 13.79 26.05
CA ILE A 440 7.09 14.88 26.03
C ILE A 440 7.70 16.08 25.31
N THR A 441 6.97 16.61 24.35
CA THR A 441 7.35 17.82 23.60
C THR A 441 6.99 19.10 24.35
N PRO A 442 7.56 20.26 23.96
CA PRO A 442 6.98 21.56 24.26
C PRO A 442 5.52 21.66 23.79
N THR A 443 4.76 22.62 24.33
CA THR A 443 3.38 22.86 23.90
C THR A 443 3.37 23.34 22.45
N LEU A 444 2.54 22.72 21.61
CA LEU A 444 2.42 23.10 20.20
C LEU A 444 1.57 24.37 20.08
N PRO A 445 1.93 25.31 19.19
CA PRO A 445 1.11 26.48 18.92
C PRO A 445 -0.23 26.10 18.28
N LEU A 446 -1.30 26.75 18.70
CA LEU A 446 -2.62 26.59 18.07
C LEU A 446 -2.64 27.26 16.70
N ASN A 447 -3.41 26.67 15.79
CA ASN A 447 -3.63 27.15 14.43
C ASN A 447 -2.34 27.34 13.62
N GLN A 448 -1.32 26.53 13.92
CA GLN A 448 -0.05 26.51 13.22
C GLN A 448 0.42 25.08 13.00
N TRP A 449 1.10 24.83 11.88
CA TRP A 449 1.71 23.54 11.62
C TRP A 449 2.97 23.38 12.47
N SER A 450 3.08 22.23 13.13
CA SER A 450 4.32 21.77 13.76
C SER A 450 4.76 20.46 13.12
N ASN A 451 6.03 20.37 12.73
CA ASN A 451 6.62 19.14 12.27
C ASN A 451 7.17 18.33 13.44
N VAL A 452 6.87 17.04 13.43
CA VAL A 452 7.44 16.06 14.35
C VAL A 452 8.28 15.09 13.52
N LYS A 453 9.53 14.88 13.91
CA LYS A 453 10.40 13.84 13.36
C LYS A 453 10.86 12.94 14.49
N ILE A 454 10.70 11.64 14.31
CA ILE A 454 11.12 10.59 15.23
C ILE A 454 12.02 9.66 14.43
N CYS A 455 13.26 9.46 14.85
CA CYS A 455 14.17 8.55 14.16
C CYS A 455 14.91 7.63 15.12
N GLN A 456 15.26 6.46 14.60
CA GLN A 456 16.19 5.53 15.22
C GLN A 456 17.44 5.43 14.33
N THR A 457 18.61 5.74 14.87
CA THR A 457 19.86 5.82 14.09
C THR A 457 20.99 5.09 14.79
N MET A 458 21.90 4.46 14.02
CA MET A 458 23.10 3.87 14.58
C MET A 458 24.23 4.91 14.63
N ARG A 459 24.72 5.21 15.83
CA ARG A 459 25.86 6.11 16.06
C ARG A 459 26.80 5.45 17.06
N GLU A 460 28.09 5.38 16.72
CA GLU A 460 29.13 4.78 17.59
C GLU A 460 28.79 3.34 18.02
N ASN A 461 28.31 2.50 17.08
CA ASN A 461 27.86 1.12 17.33
C ASN A 461 26.70 0.97 18.32
N LYS A 462 25.97 2.03 18.61
CA LYS A 462 24.77 2.04 19.45
C LYS A 462 23.58 2.58 18.67
N TYR A 463 22.39 2.10 18.99
CA TYR A 463 21.16 2.66 18.43
C TYR A 463 20.65 3.77 19.33
N TRP A 464 20.22 4.86 18.71
CA TRP A 464 19.69 6.02 19.39
C TRP A 464 18.31 6.36 18.86
N PHE A 465 17.39 6.66 19.77
CA PHE A 465 16.05 7.13 19.48
C PHE A 465 15.98 8.63 19.74
N SER A 466 15.70 9.39 18.69
CA SER A 466 15.71 10.85 18.73
C SER A 466 14.35 11.42 18.31
N VAL A 467 13.91 12.45 19.02
CA VAL A 467 12.67 13.18 18.73
C VAL A 467 13.00 14.63 18.47
N TYR A 468 12.53 15.16 17.34
CA TYR A 468 12.67 16.53 16.93
C TYR A 468 11.29 17.17 16.76
N LEU A 469 11.16 18.42 17.21
CA LEU A 469 9.99 19.26 16.99
C LEU A 469 10.44 20.50 16.23
N ASN A 470 9.91 20.72 15.03
CA ASN A 470 10.29 21.83 14.14
C ASN A 470 11.82 21.90 13.93
N GLY A 471 12.47 20.74 13.76
CA GLY A 471 13.92 20.61 13.59
C GLY A 471 14.74 20.72 14.88
N VAL A 472 14.14 21.14 16.01
CA VAL A 472 14.84 21.23 17.30
C VAL A 472 14.83 19.86 17.98
N ASN A 473 15.99 19.36 18.40
CA ASN A 473 16.08 18.12 19.17
C ASN A 473 15.42 18.29 20.55
N VAL A 474 14.33 17.56 20.76
CA VAL A 474 13.58 17.52 22.03
C VAL A 474 14.17 16.46 22.95
N LYS A 475 14.58 15.33 22.37
CA LYS A 475 15.15 14.22 23.11
C LYS A 475 16.07 13.41 22.22
N ASP A 476 17.13 12.90 22.83
CA ASP A 476 18.01 11.91 22.25
C ASP A 476 18.37 10.89 23.35
N ILE A 477 18.11 9.60 23.10
CA ILE A 477 18.29 8.53 24.11
C ILE A 477 18.74 7.22 23.47
N GLU A 478 19.66 6.51 24.12
CA GLU A 478 20.12 5.19 23.66
C GLU A 478 18.96 4.17 23.69
N ASN A 479 18.69 3.52 22.55
CA ASN A 479 17.77 2.39 22.47
C ASN A 479 18.54 1.07 22.53
N THR A 480 18.59 0.48 23.72
CA THR A 480 19.24 -0.82 23.98
C THR A 480 18.42 -2.02 23.48
N PHE A 481 17.20 -1.80 23.00
CA PHE A 481 16.28 -2.82 22.51
C PHE A 481 15.92 -2.64 21.02
N ALA A 482 16.78 -1.97 20.26
CA ALA A 482 16.60 -1.78 18.83
C ALA A 482 16.51 -3.13 18.08
N ARG A 483 15.37 -3.37 17.45
CA ARG A 483 15.07 -4.57 16.67
C ARG A 483 14.31 -4.22 15.40
N GLU A 484 14.32 -5.15 14.47
CA GLU A 484 13.44 -5.08 13.32
C GLU A 484 12.04 -5.53 13.71
N TYR A 485 11.03 -4.89 13.13
CA TYR A 485 9.64 -5.26 13.35
C TYR A 485 9.00 -5.63 12.01
N LYS A 486 8.14 -6.65 12.01
CA LYS A 486 7.50 -7.14 10.78
C LYS A 486 5.99 -6.85 10.73
N ASN A 487 5.46 -6.67 9.53
CA ASN A 487 4.04 -6.44 9.23
C ASN A 487 3.48 -5.21 9.96
N ILE A 488 4.10 -4.07 9.72
CA ILE A 488 3.78 -2.79 10.35
C ILE A 488 2.66 -2.12 9.63
N MET A 489 1.70 -1.63 10.39
CA MET A 489 0.57 -0.84 9.96
C MET A 489 0.73 0.56 10.55
N VAL A 490 0.66 1.58 9.71
CA VAL A 490 0.70 2.99 10.11
C VAL A 490 -0.71 3.55 10.06
N TYR A 491 -1.15 4.13 11.17
CA TYR A 491 -2.46 4.78 11.28
C TYR A 491 -2.30 6.23 11.72
N ALA A 492 -3.09 7.11 11.13
CA ALA A 492 -3.38 8.42 11.68
C ALA A 492 -4.59 8.29 12.61
N SER A 493 -4.37 8.58 13.90
CA SER A 493 -5.30 8.36 15.00
C SER A 493 -5.69 6.89 15.27
N ASP A 494 -6.17 6.67 16.49
CA ASP A 494 -6.72 5.42 17.02
C ASP A 494 -8.22 5.62 17.22
N SER A 495 -9.06 4.64 16.86
CA SER A 495 -10.52 4.81 16.96
C SER A 495 -10.98 5.00 18.41
N GLU A 496 -10.21 4.47 19.38
CA GLU A 496 -10.43 4.68 20.81
C GLU A 496 -10.14 6.11 21.29
N TYR A 497 -9.35 6.90 20.54
CA TYR A 497 -8.79 8.17 20.99
C TYR A 497 -8.79 9.26 19.90
N LEU A 498 -9.87 9.37 19.13
CA LEU A 498 -10.00 10.31 18.00
C LEU A 498 -9.75 11.79 18.38
N ALA A 499 -8.88 12.49 17.65
CA ALA A 499 -8.53 13.89 17.90
C ALA A 499 -9.37 14.86 17.05
N GLU A 500 -10.62 15.11 17.46
CA GLU A 500 -11.45 16.15 16.85
C GLU A 500 -10.73 17.51 16.84
N ASN A 501 -10.83 18.25 15.74
CA ASN A 501 -10.18 19.56 15.54
C ASN A 501 -8.65 19.54 15.43
N VAL A 502 -8.05 18.38 15.15
CA VAL A 502 -6.65 18.28 14.76
C VAL A 502 -6.53 17.84 13.31
N LEU A 503 -5.60 18.43 12.58
CA LEU A 503 -5.19 17.99 11.26
C LEU A 503 -3.82 17.35 11.32
N ILE A 504 -3.60 16.31 10.52
CA ILE A 504 -2.29 15.72 10.25
C ILE A 504 -2.03 15.78 8.75
N SER A 505 -0.77 15.90 8.34
CA SER A 505 -0.35 15.83 6.94
C SER A 505 1.08 15.33 6.82
N ASN A 506 1.48 14.97 5.59
CA ASN A 506 2.87 14.60 5.24
C ASN A 506 3.46 13.53 6.14
N ILE A 507 2.69 12.45 6.29
CA ILE A 507 3.10 11.29 7.05
C ILE A 507 4.14 10.54 6.22
N LEU A 508 5.34 10.47 6.76
CA LEU A 508 6.49 9.76 6.23
C LEU A 508 6.84 8.65 7.22
N THR A 509 6.91 7.41 6.75
CA THR A 509 7.53 6.30 7.49
C THR A 509 8.48 5.57 6.56
N ILE A 510 9.78 5.60 6.86
CA ILE A 510 10.82 5.06 5.99
C ILE A 510 11.84 4.24 6.78
N ASN A 511 12.48 3.30 6.09
CA ASN A 511 13.68 2.66 6.58
C ASN A 511 14.90 3.54 6.26
N GLY A 512 15.69 3.90 7.28
CA GLY A 512 16.80 4.85 7.20
C GLY A 512 16.55 6.19 7.90
N ASN A 513 17.55 7.08 7.85
CA ASN A 513 17.49 8.40 8.48
C ASN A 513 17.13 9.48 7.45
N ALA A 514 16.03 10.20 7.67
CA ALA A 514 15.72 11.40 6.89
C ALA A 514 16.49 12.61 7.47
N ASP A 515 17.74 12.81 7.08
CA ASP A 515 18.65 13.81 7.68
C ASP A 515 18.14 15.25 7.66
N THR A 516 17.27 15.60 6.75
CA THR A 516 16.69 16.95 6.70
C THR A 516 15.22 16.87 6.29
N PHE A 517 14.35 17.54 7.05
CA PHE A 517 12.94 17.71 6.70
C PHE A 517 12.55 19.17 6.94
N VAL A 518 12.23 19.88 5.87
CA VAL A 518 11.67 21.22 5.86
C VAL A 518 10.18 21.04 5.56
N GLY A 519 9.35 21.31 6.57
CA GLY A 519 7.94 20.92 6.57
C GLY A 519 7.03 21.60 5.54
N SER A 520 5.72 21.50 5.76
CA SER A 520 4.69 21.87 4.79
C SER A 520 4.48 23.35 4.57
N ILE A 521 5.08 24.20 5.40
CA ILE A 521 4.95 25.64 5.28
C ILE A 521 5.73 26.07 4.04
N PRO A 522 5.06 26.61 3.00
CA PRO A 522 5.74 27.10 1.83
C PRO A 522 6.78 28.15 2.21
N ILE A 523 8.01 27.91 1.80
CA ILE A 523 9.14 28.78 2.03
C ILE A 523 9.39 29.55 0.74
N GLU A 524 9.41 30.89 0.83
CA GLU A 524 9.92 31.70 -0.27
C GLU A 524 11.40 31.42 -0.53
N LEU A 525 11.69 31.24 -1.81
CA LEU A 525 13.03 31.22 -2.36
C LEU A 525 13.63 32.61 -2.20
N VAL A 526 14.77 32.69 -1.50
CA VAL A 526 15.46 33.95 -1.21
C VAL A 526 16.94 33.71 -1.41
N LYS A 527 17.62 34.64 -2.09
CA LYS A 527 19.03 34.47 -2.48
C LYS A 527 19.91 34.12 -1.29
N GLY A 528 20.62 33.00 -1.38
CA GLY A 528 21.54 32.54 -0.35
C GLY A 528 20.89 32.03 0.93
N LYS A 529 19.59 31.69 0.91
CA LYS A 529 18.89 31.15 2.08
C LYS A 529 19.33 29.72 2.38
N LEU A 530 20.21 29.55 3.37
CA LEU A 530 20.61 28.24 3.88
C LEU A 530 19.44 27.62 4.66
N ILE A 531 18.99 26.44 4.23
CA ILE A 531 17.87 25.71 4.86
C ILE A 531 18.32 24.46 5.62
N ALA A 532 19.51 23.93 5.35
CA ALA A 532 20.08 22.80 6.07
C ALA A 532 21.59 22.66 5.90
N GLU A 533 22.20 21.93 6.84
CA GLU A 533 23.56 21.41 6.75
C GLU A 533 23.52 19.90 7.03
N ILE A 534 24.04 19.11 6.10
CA ILE A 534 24.13 17.66 6.18
C ILE A 534 25.59 17.33 6.46
N PRO A 535 25.94 16.84 7.67
CA PRO A 535 27.33 16.57 8.05
C PRO A 535 28.05 15.64 7.08
N LYS A 536 27.31 14.67 6.51
CA LYS A 536 27.79 13.79 5.45
C LYS A 536 26.63 13.29 4.62
N LEU A 537 26.60 13.60 3.33
CA LEU A 537 25.71 13.01 2.35
C LEU A 537 26.33 11.71 1.83
N ASP A 538 25.71 10.58 2.13
CA ASP A 538 26.20 9.26 1.75
C ASP A 538 26.06 9.00 0.24
N LYS A 539 26.71 7.93 -0.21
CA LYS A 539 26.62 7.44 -1.59
C LYS A 539 25.18 7.15 -2.04
N LYS A 540 24.27 6.95 -1.08
CA LYS A 540 22.87 6.62 -1.33
C LYS A 540 21.99 7.69 -0.68
N PHE A 541 21.24 8.41 -1.48
CA PHE A 541 20.40 9.48 -1.00
C PHE A 541 19.16 9.65 -1.87
N TRP A 542 18.16 10.32 -1.32
CA TRP A 542 16.95 10.72 -2.02
C TRP A 542 16.51 12.07 -1.50
N VAL A 543 16.34 13.01 -2.41
CA VAL A 543 15.84 14.36 -2.19
C VAL A 543 14.47 14.46 -2.83
N SER A 544 13.51 15.03 -2.13
CA SER A 544 12.19 15.34 -2.68
C SER A 544 11.70 16.67 -2.16
N PHE A 545 11.02 17.45 -2.99
CA PHE A 545 10.33 18.69 -2.61
C PHE A 545 9.29 19.08 -3.65
N ASP A 546 8.31 19.88 -3.25
CA ASP A 546 7.42 20.54 -4.20
C ASP A 546 7.90 21.96 -4.49
N VAL A 547 7.85 22.38 -5.75
CA VAL A 547 8.15 23.74 -6.20
C VAL A 547 6.90 24.39 -6.83
N TYR A 548 6.70 25.67 -6.53
CA TYR A 548 5.65 26.52 -7.10
C TYR A 548 6.29 27.74 -7.77
N PRO A 549 6.52 27.72 -9.09
CA PRO A 549 7.03 28.88 -9.80
C PRO A 549 5.91 29.90 -10.07
N ARG A 550 6.17 31.18 -9.75
CA ARG A 550 5.22 32.28 -10.00
C ARG A 550 5.47 33.01 -11.32
N GLU A 551 6.69 32.93 -11.84
CA GLU A 551 7.06 33.43 -13.16
C GLU A 551 8.15 32.56 -13.79
N PHE A 552 8.32 32.65 -15.11
CA PHE A 552 9.50 32.15 -15.79
C PHE A 552 10.15 33.30 -16.54
N VAL A 553 11.45 33.47 -16.32
CA VAL A 553 12.23 34.59 -16.85
C VAL A 553 13.53 34.06 -17.45
N VAL A 554 14.04 34.77 -18.46
CA VAL A 554 15.30 34.41 -19.14
C VAL A 554 16.46 34.60 -18.17
N GLY A 555 17.31 33.59 -18.05
CA GLY A 555 18.41 33.54 -17.07
C GLY A 555 18.37 32.28 -16.20
N TRP A 556 19.47 31.97 -15.51
CA TRP A 556 19.50 30.83 -14.60
C TRP A 556 18.89 31.23 -13.25
N HIS A 557 17.76 30.62 -12.89
CA HIS A 557 17.03 30.96 -11.68
C HIS A 557 17.06 29.82 -10.66
N SER A 558 17.75 30.01 -9.55
CA SER A 558 18.03 28.99 -8.53
C SER A 558 16.81 28.61 -7.71
N VAL A 559 16.67 27.30 -7.49
CA VAL A 559 15.61 26.70 -6.68
C VAL A 559 16.22 26.01 -5.46
N ILE A 560 17.06 24.99 -5.68
CA ILE A 560 17.73 24.25 -4.60
C ILE A 560 19.17 23.95 -4.99
N HIS A 561 20.11 24.12 -4.04
CA HIS A 561 21.52 23.83 -4.28
C HIS A 561 22.18 23.18 -3.07
N PHE A 562 22.58 21.92 -3.24
CA PHE A 562 23.43 21.17 -2.32
C PHE A 562 24.88 21.34 -2.72
N THR A 563 25.73 21.79 -1.80
CA THR A 563 27.12 22.14 -2.09
C THR A 563 28.05 21.84 -0.93
N ILE A 564 29.28 21.41 -1.22
CA ILE A 564 30.38 21.29 -0.26
C ILE A 564 31.13 22.62 -0.01
N GLY A 565 30.72 23.72 -0.68
CA GLY A 565 31.23 25.06 -0.37
C GLY A 565 31.32 26.02 -1.55
N SER A 566 31.41 25.53 -2.79
CA SER A 566 31.54 26.36 -4.01
C SER A 566 30.42 26.09 -5.03
N ASN A 567 30.36 26.92 -6.09
CA ASN A 567 29.28 26.84 -7.09
C ASN A 567 29.43 25.65 -8.06
N SER A 568 30.59 25.49 -8.69
CA SER A 568 30.83 24.49 -9.75
C SER A 568 32.32 24.21 -10.02
N ALA A 569 33.20 24.50 -9.06
CA ALA A 569 34.64 24.32 -9.20
C ALA A 569 35.11 22.91 -8.84
N HIS A 570 34.39 22.21 -7.96
CA HIS A 570 34.81 20.93 -7.39
C HIS A 570 33.72 19.86 -7.53
N TYR A 571 34.15 18.60 -7.56
CA TYR A 571 33.25 17.45 -7.53
C TYR A 571 32.50 17.43 -6.18
N GLY A 572 31.17 17.56 -6.21
CA GLY A 572 30.34 17.73 -5.00
C GLY A 572 29.80 19.14 -4.79
N ASP A 573 30.20 20.12 -5.62
CA ASP A 573 29.67 21.48 -5.53
C ASP A 573 28.18 21.56 -5.87
N ARG A 574 27.63 20.61 -6.64
CA ARG A 574 26.22 20.60 -7.06
C ARG A 574 25.63 19.20 -6.86
N VAL A 575 25.25 18.81 -5.65
CA VAL A 575 24.87 17.41 -5.34
C VAL A 575 23.50 17.27 -4.63
N PRO A 576 22.37 17.50 -5.32
CA PRO A 576 22.23 18.13 -6.63
C PRO A 576 22.15 19.67 -6.57
N GLY A 577 22.35 20.32 -7.72
CA GLY A 577 21.93 21.70 -7.96
C GLY A 577 20.76 21.76 -8.95
N ILE A 578 19.76 22.61 -8.69
CA ILE A 578 18.52 22.69 -9.45
C ILE A 578 18.14 24.16 -9.70
N TRP A 579 18.01 24.51 -10.97
CA TRP A 579 17.61 25.84 -11.46
C TRP A 579 16.46 25.71 -12.47
N PHE A 580 15.72 26.79 -12.71
CA PHE A 580 15.01 26.95 -13.97
C PHE A 580 15.99 27.35 -15.08
N ASN A 581 15.75 26.82 -16.28
CA ASN A 581 16.62 26.96 -17.43
C ASN A 581 16.71 28.41 -17.92
N ALA A 582 17.90 28.78 -18.41
CA ALA A 582 18.19 30.09 -18.99
C ALA A 582 17.25 30.53 -20.12
N ASP A 583 16.57 29.60 -20.80
CA ASP A 583 15.64 29.93 -21.87
C ASP A 583 14.32 30.57 -21.41
N GLY A 584 14.03 30.56 -20.10
CA GLY A 584 12.82 31.15 -19.53
C GLY A 584 11.53 30.42 -19.89
N LYS A 585 11.59 29.18 -20.40
CA LYS A 585 10.40 28.40 -20.80
C LYS A 585 9.80 27.56 -19.68
N GLY A 586 10.43 27.53 -18.51
CA GLY A 586 9.96 26.78 -17.33
C GLY A 586 10.50 25.36 -17.20
N GLY A 587 11.47 24.96 -18.04
CA GLY A 587 12.20 23.70 -17.86
C GLY A 587 13.20 23.79 -16.71
N LEU A 588 13.43 22.71 -15.98
CA LEU A 588 14.43 22.64 -14.92
C LEU A 588 15.78 22.19 -15.49
N HIS A 589 16.85 22.71 -14.91
CA HIS A 589 18.22 22.27 -15.09
C HIS A 589 18.69 21.64 -13.80
N VAL A 590 18.87 20.33 -13.83
CA VAL A 590 19.32 19.53 -12.68
C VAL A 590 20.74 19.10 -12.96
N SER A 591 21.66 19.44 -12.06
CA SER A 591 23.09 19.11 -12.18
C SER A 591 23.57 18.28 -10.99
N ALA A 592 24.42 17.30 -11.28
CA ALA A 592 25.07 16.44 -10.30
C ALA A 592 26.49 16.02 -10.70
N PRO A 593 27.35 15.67 -9.72
CA PRO A 593 28.61 14.99 -9.97
C PRO A 593 28.36 13.51 -10.32
N ILE A 594 28.46 13.17 -11.60
CA ILE A 594 28.19 11.82 -12.12
C ILE A 594 29.36 11.37 -13.01
N ASN A 595 29.88 10.17 -12.78
CA ASN A 595 30.93 9.53 -13.61
C ASN A 595 32.18 10.40 -13.82
N GLY A 596 32.62 11.13 -12.79
CA GLY A 596 33.80 12.00 -12.86
C GLY A 596 33.56 13.36 -13.53
N ASN A 597 32.37 13.59 -14.11
CA ASN A 597 31.94 14.92 -14.52
C ASN A 597 31.29 15.64 -13.33
N LEU A 598 31.95 16.69 -12.83
CA LEU A 598 31.50 17.46 -11.66
C LEU A 598 30.18 18.23 -11.86
N ASN A 599 29.75 18.44 -13.12
CA ASN A 599 28.57 19.23 -13.50
C ASN A 599 27.76 18.52 -14.60
N ARG A 600 27.56 17.20 -14.48
CA ARG A 600 26.69 16.45 -15.39
C ARG A 600 25.25 16.93 -15.18
N PHE A 601 24.61 17.42 -16.24
CA PHE A 601 23.27 18.01 -16.12
C PHE A 601 22.23 17.38 -17.04
N PHE A 602 20.97 17.57 -16.70
CA PHE A 602 19.81 17.26 -17.52
C PHE A 602 18.85 18.44 -17.53
N ASN A 603 18.30 18.76 -18.71
CA ASN A 603 17.27 19.78 -18.87
C ASN A 603 15.91 19.08 -19.08
N THR A 604 14.92 19.46 -18.29
CA THR A 604 13.60 18.85 -18.31
C THR A 604 12.68 19.60 -19.28
N ASN A 605 11.58 18.98 -19.66
CA ASN A 605 10.45 19.71 -20.23
C ASN A 605 9.91 20.74 -19.22
N PRO A 606 9.26 21.83 -19.70
CA PRO A 606 8.63 22.81 -18.83
C PRO A 606 7.65 22.21 -17.82
N ILE A 607 7.75 22.64 -16.57
CA ILE A 607 6.71 22.42 -15.57
C ILE A 607 5.72 23.59 -15.56
N GLY A 608 4.51 23.37 -15.05
CA GLY A 608 3.46 24.38 -15.12
C GLY A 608 3.71 25.58 -14.20
N LEU A 609 3.36 26.76 -14.70
CA LEU A 609 3.38 28.02 -13.96
C LEU A 609 2.21 28.08 -12.97
N ASN A 610 2.43 28.67 -11.78
CA ASN A 610 1.41 28.86 -10.76
C ASN A 610 0.72 27.57 -10.27
N GLN A 611 1.45 26.46 -10.30
CA GLN A 611 1.02 25.19 -9.74
C GLN A 611 2.19 24.46 -9.06
N TRP A 612 1.87 23.59 -8.11
CA TRP A 612 2.86 22.75 -7.45
C TRP A 612 3.32 21.63 -8.39
N SER A 613 4.62 21.44 -8.49
CA SER A 613 5.22 20.26 -9.13
C SER A 613 6.18 19.60 -8.14
N ASN A 614 6.08 18.29 -8.00
CA ASN A 614 6.98 17.52 -7.15
C ASN A 614 8.26 17.16 -7.92
N ILE A 615 9.41 17.40 -7.30
CA ILE A 615 10.73 17.10 -7.86
C ILE A 615 11.42 16.11 -6.94
N GLU A 616 11.85 14.98 -7.49
CA GLU A 616 12.66 14.00 -6.78
C GLU A 616 13.99 13.80 -7.49
N VAL A 617 15.05 13.69 -6.69
CA VAL A 617 16.39 13.33 -7.15
C VAL A 617 16.93 12.25 -6.24
N SER A 618 17.35 11.12 -6.79
CA SER A 618 17.90 10.02 -5.99
C SER A 618 19.18 9.47 -6.57
N GLN A 619 20.01 8.92 -5.69
CA GLN A 619 21.11 8.05 -6.03
C GLN A 619 20.99 6.80 -5.17
N VAL A 620 20.74 5.65 -5.78
CA VAL A 620 20.47 4.40 -5.08
C VAL A 620 21.29 3.26 -5.67
N LEU A 621 21.64 2.26 -4.87
CA LEU A 621 22.36 1.07 -5.34
C LEU A 621 21.34 0.01 -5.78
N ARG A 622 21.28 -0.27 -7.08
CA ARG A 622 20.39 -1.22 -7.75
C ARG A 622 21.22 -2.25 -8.51
N ASN A 623 20.97 -3.55 -8.33
CA ASN A 623 21.70 -4.62 -9.05
C ASN A 623 23.24 -4.51 -8.99
N SER A 624 23.79 -4.06 -7.86
CA SER A 624 25.23 -3.77 -7.66
C SER A 624 25.77 -2.54 -8.41
N GLU A 625 24.92 -1.74 -9.04
CA GLU A 625 25.26 -0.48 -9.69
C GLU A 625 24.59 0.71 -9.00
N TYR A 626 25.29 1.85 -8.87
CA TYR A 626 24.65 3.06 -8.37
C TYR A 626 23.91 3.75 -9.52
N VAL A 627 22.63 4.04 -9.35
CA VAL A 627 21.78 4.68 -10.37
C VAL A 627 21.32 6.03 -9.84
N TYR A 628 21.61 7.09 -10.60
CA TYR A 628 21.13 8.45 -10.35
C TYR A 628 19.85 8.69 -11.15
N THR A 629 18.78 9.14 -10.50
CA THR A 629 17.45 9.31 -11.11
C THR A 629 16.86 10.68 -10.79
N ILE A 630 16.18 11.28 -11.76
CA ILE A 630 15.37 12.49 -11.58
C ILE A 630 13.92 12.15 -11.92
N ARG A 631 12.99 12.49 -11.01
CA ARG A 631 11.55 12.41 -11.26
C ARG A 631 10.89 13.77 -11.16
N ILE A 632 9.91 14.01 -12.03
CA ILE A 632 8.99 15.15 -11.94
C ILE A 632 7.58 14.60 -11.87
N ASN A 633 6.83 14.97 -10.83
CA ASN A 633 5.48 14.46 -10.59
C ASN A 633 5.40 12.93 -10.67
N LYS A 634 6.42 12.27 -10.09
CA LYS A 634 6.65 10.81 -10.09
C LYS A 634 7.10 10.18 -11.42
N GLU A 635 7.06 10.91 -12.53
CA GLU A 635 7.57 10.41 -13.81
C GLU A 635 9.11 10.50 -13.86
N ILE A 636 9.79 9.41 -14.23
CA ILE A 636 11.24 9.40 -14.45
C ILE A 636 11.53 10.18 -15.73
N VAL A 637 12.18 11.34 -15.58
CA VAL A 637 12.61 12.17 -16.71
C VAL A 637 14.08 11.93 -17.07
N PHE A 638 14.87 11.38 -16.14
CA PHE A 638 16.28 11.05 -16.35
C PHE A 638 16.74 9.92 -15.42
N SER A 639 17.59 9.04 -15.95
CA SER A 639 18.26 7.98 -15.20
C SER A 639 19.62 7.65 -15.82
N GLU A 640 20.67 7.54 -15.00
CA GLU A 640 22.02 7.20 -15.44
C GLU A 640 22.77 6.38 -14.38
N ILE A 641 23.56 5.39 -14.81
CA ILE A 641 24.45 4.62 -13.93
C ILE A 641 25.66 5.49 -13.55
N ASN A 642 25.93 5.66 -12.25
CA ASN A 642 27.06 6.38 -11.70
C ASN A 642 28.12 5.42 -11.12
N ASN A 643 29.13 5.11 -11.92
CA ASN A 643 30.22 4.20 -11.55
C ASN A 643 31.28 4.86 -10.64
N GLN A 644 31.28 6.19 -10.52
CA GLN A 644 32.23 6.95 -9.69
C GLN A 644 31.51 7.65 -8.53
N VAL A 645 30.68 6.90 -7.83
CA VAL A 645 29.91 7.41 -6.69
C VAL A 645 30.81 7.77 -5.49
N GLN A 646 30.53 8.92 -4.87
CA GLN A 646 31.23 9.42 -3.69
C GLN A 646 30.23 9.82 -2.60
N SER A 647 30.70 9.86 -1.35
CA SER A 647 30.02 10.56 -0.25
C SER A 647 30.64 11.93 -0.08
N PHE A 648 29.87 12.90 0.40
CA PHE A 648 30.28 14.29 0.52
C PHE A 648 30.10 14.77 1.96
N ASP A 649 31.15 15.31 2.56
CA ASP A 649 31.09 15.86 3.92
C ASP A 649 30.66 17.34 3.89
N ASN A 650 30.00 17.80 4.96
CA ASN A 650 29.60 19.19 5.20
C ASN A 650 28.76 19.80 4.05
N VAL A 651 27.77 19.07 3.56
CA VAL A 651 26.92 19.53 2.46
C VAL A 651 25.93 20.58 2.97
N LYS A 652 26.00 21.80 2.43
CA LYS A 652 25.07 22.89 2.68
C LYS A 652 23.93 22.84 1.66
N VAL A 653 22.71 23.08 2.12
CA VAL A 653 21.52 23.11 1.27
C VAL A 653 20.91 24.51 1.26
N TYR A 654 20.86 25.13 0.08
CA TYR A 654 20.27 26.44 -0.13
C TYR A 654 18.92 26.34 -0.84
N ALA A 655 17.92 27.12 -0.38
CA ALA A 655 16.68 27.42 -1.09
C ALA A 655 16.87 28.71 -1.89
N ALA A 656 17.33 28.58 -3.13
CA ALA A 656 18.01 29.57 -3.94
C ALA A 656 19.43 29.90 -3.47
N ASP A 657 20.39 29.58 -4.32
CA ASP A 657 21.81 29.67 -4.02
C ASP A 657 22.33 31.13 -3.95
N PRO A 658 23.52 31.36 -3.35
CA PRO A 658 24.13 32.68 -3.29
C PRO A 658 24.65 33.23 -4.64
N TRP A 659 24.81 32.39 -5.67
CA TRP A 659 25.57 32.69 -6.89
C TRP A 659 24.71 33.13 -8.08
N HIS A 660 23.51 32.59 -8.24
CA HIS A 660 22.62 32.87 -9.37
C HIS A 660 21.41 33.72 -8.96
N ASP A 661 20.60 34.10 -9.94
CA ASP A 661 19.35 34.81 -9.68
C ASP A 661 18.33 33.87 -9.03
N VAL A 662 17.41 34.43 -8.26
CA VAL A 662 16.43 33.65 -7.50
C VAL A 662 15.26 33.33 -8.42
N GLN A 663 14.75 32.09 -8.36
CA GLN A 663 13.45 31.80 -8.93
C GLN A 663 12.35 32.41 -8.05
N ASN A 664 11.52 33.27 -8.62
CA ASN A 664 10.32 33.73 -7.92
C ASN A 664 9.34 32.57 -7.77
N GLY A 665 9.17 32.14 -6.53
CA GLY A 665 8.40 30.96 -6.21
C GLY A 665 8.56 30.50 -4.77
N LEU A 666 7.93 29.36 -4.51
CA LEU A 666 7.93 28.72 -3.19
C LEU A 666 8.45 27.29 -3.31
N ILE A 667 9.04 26.78 -2.24
CA ILE A 667 9.24 25.34 -2.04
C ILE A 667 8.54 24.87 -0.77
N LYS A 668 8.12 23.61 -0.70
CA LYS A 668 7.60 22.96 0.51
C LYS A 668 7.85 21.46 0.46
N GLU A 669 7.56 20.77 1.57
CA GLU A 669 7.70 19.32 1.68
C GLU A 669 9.11 18.82 1.30
N PHE A 670 10.12 19.64 1.61
CA PHE A 670 11.49 19.31 1.25
C PHE A 670 12.06 18.31 2.26
N PHE A 671 12.55 17.18 1.77
CA PHE A 671 13.26 16.23 2.61
C PHE A 671 14.44 15.59 1.90
N VAL A 672 15.38 15.13 2.72
CA VAL A 672 16.54 14.35 2.31
C VAL A 672 16.57 13.08 3.13
N VAL A 673 16.51 11.94 2.45
CA VAL A 673 16.80 10.63 3.01
C VAL A 673 18.23 10.29 2.67
N ASN A 674 19.02 9.98 3.70
CA ASN A 674 20.42 9.67 3.56
C ASN A 674 20.68 8.22 4.00
N GLY A 675 21.64 7.54 3.36
CA GLY A 675 22.01 6.17 3.70
C GLY A 675 20.93 5.13 3.36
N ILE A 676 20.22 5.30 2.24
CA ILE A 676 19.15 4.37 1.79
C ILE A 676 19.72 2.94 1.68
N THR A 677 19.13 1.96 2.36
CA THR A 677 19.56 0.55 2.25
C THR A 677 19.16 -0.05 0.90
N ASN A 678 19.92 -1.03 0.37
CA ASN A 678 19.81 -1.62 -1.00
C ASN A 678 18.45 -2.20 -1.39
N ASP A 679 17.52 -2.30 -0.46
CA ASP A 679 16.15 -2.76 -0.69
C ASP A 679 15.25 -1.52 -0.58
N GLY A 680 15.62 -0.45 -1.29
CA GLY A 680 14.97 0.86 -1.22
C GLY A 680 14.62 1.47 -2.59
N LEU A 681 14.53 0.64 -3.65
CA LEU A 681 13.95 0.88 -4.99
C LEU A 681 14.58 -0.13 -5.99
N GLN A 682 13.98 -1.29 -6.28
CA GLN A 682 14.39 -2.23 -7.37
C GLN A 682 13.29 -2.25 -8.46
N SER A 683 13.51 -2.19 -9.78
CA SER A 683 14.70 -2.34 -10.65
C SER A 683 14.41 -1.77 -12.06
N ASP A 684 14.86 -0.56 -12.41
CA ASP A 684 14.71 -0.06 -13.79
C ASP A 684 15.93 -0.45 -14.64
N ASN A 685 15.75 -1.33 -15.64
CA ASN A 685 16.80 -1.67 -16.61
C ASN A 685 17.05 -0.50 -17.57
N VAL A 686 18.27 0.05 -17.53
CA VAL A 686 18.80 1.02 -18.51
C VAL A 686 19.21 0.26 -19.77
N SER A 687 18.56 0.56 -20.90
CA SER A 687 19.00 0.08 -22.22
C SER A 687 20.24 0.86 -22.70
N PRO A 688 21.33 0.20 -23.12
CA PRO A 688 22.47 0.89 -23.72
C PRO A 688 22.15 1.20 -25.19
N ARG A 689 21.86 2.47 -25.48
CA ARG A 689 21.96 3.06 -26.83
C ARG A 689 22.67 4.40 -26.67
N GLY A 690 23.67 4.81 -27.41
CA GLY A 690 24.46 4.23 -28.49
C GLY A 690 25.48 5.32 -28.80
N LYS A 691 26.72 4.94 -29.10
CA LYS A 691 27.73 5.89 -29.59
C LYS A 691 27.22 6.53 -30.88
N ALA A 692 27.27 7.85 -30.94
CA ALA A 692 27.50 8.62 -32.15
C ALA A 692 28.72 9.49 -31.90
#